data_AF-A0A523WSI9-F1
#
_entry.id   AF-A0A523WSI9-F1
#
_cell.length_a   1.000
_cell.length_b   1.000
_cell.length_c   1.000
_cell.angle_alpha   90.00
_cell.angle_beta   90.00
_cell.angle_gamma   90.00
#
_symmetry.space_group_name_H-M   'P 1'
#
loop_
_entity.id
_entity.type
_entity.pdbx_description
1 polymer ?
#
loop_
_entity_poly.entity_id
_entity_poly.type
_entity_poly.pdbx_seq_one_letter_code
_entity_poly.pdbx_strand_id
1 'polypeptide(L)'
;MRIYISLFLTFFLLFSPTAAKVKKVAFDVQAAWSYIKDLASDSMQGRKSGQPSGVMGEEYIASKFKEWGLEPAGDKGTYFQNFTIEHRNIEEGIALEIIAENARRDFYYGEDWRVQRFSGSGHFTAELVFVGYGIHAPDKEHDDYAGVDVKGKIVLFTTETPQRLEKKLGNATKMEKRIEAAQKLGARGAIFFRLSTAASRYFRVRLKKEQYKPDFVVLSVERKVMDFIFKDLSTEIRYSIPAMGRRAKLPKTLETGVKAFVSVNAIFDEKRPTRNVLAKITGSDKVLKDEYIVIGGHMDHLGISPMGDIMNGANDNASGTAVVMEIARVMKLNRAKPKRTVIFALWAGEEQGLLGSKHYADDSTFPMNKTVAYINMDMVGHGRRTIPFQGVYYGPQIWKLLKEKLSKEILDYVIPQRGGPGGSDHTPFLEKGVPGFFIITRGAIKYHQSRDDSDLIKPEMLKKTGDFVHAAVKILASESGDFFPPLRRETYYLKYQTLINFELSLLSEVVEHHKDAKDSHVDLQLAVMKEEEGLSGDGLRIDILEKFLSASEEIKKAKGLSYYSSSRRLTGDIRQGKTTIMAGLKGINAFRDDPRWAQVLVKQGLYFAFVEDPSFLFGEQGLSEEGKKIIKAVNNSGLLLLVKGVDGSQAKLLLKESKKPLAFLDKNLPDKEVMELIKEKESAFGLVWSNDVDPVAYFNKLDEFKKAVGTEYLMMVNEPCLWGKAGKDQMLKVITEIIKAKYDRTDRSNIYSSTFLRVLGKARGEGSSQVVPYMPF
;
A
#
# COMPACT_ATOMS: atom_id res chain seq x y z
N MET A 1 -34.93 -96.23 -34.11
CA MET A 1 -33.49 -95.88 -34.11
C MET A 1 -33.38 -94.41 -33.70
N ARG A 2 -33.25 -94.12 -32.39
CA ARG A 2 -32.14 -93.38 -31.73
C ARG A 2 -31.63 -92.13 -32.52
N ILE A 3 -31.71 -90.86 -32.11
CA ILE A 3 -31.46 -90.10 -30.84
C ILE A 3 -30.19 -89.21 -30.98
N TYR A 4 -30.30 -87.93 -30.54
CA TYR A 4 -29.29 -86.89 -30.18
C TYR A 4 -28.51 -86.14 -31.28
N ILE A 5 -28.02 -84.89 -31.14
CA ILE A 5 -28.20 -83.65 -30.32
C ILE A 5 -27.29 -82.60 -31.01
N SER A 6 -27.67 -81.32 -31.10
CA SER A 6 -27.00 -80.19 -30.39
C SER A 6 -27.20 -78.80 -31.04
N LEU A 7 -27.43 -77.85 -30.15
CA LEU A 7 -27.55 -76.40 -30.30
C LEU A 7 -26.36 -75.75 -31.03
N PHE A 8 -26.64 -74.73 -31.85
CA PHE A 8 -25.73 -73.61 -32.07
C PHE A 8 -26.47 -72.30 -31.79
N LEU A 9 -26.23 -71.75 -30.60
CA LEU A 9 -26.67 -70.43 -30.16
C LEU A 9 -25.45 -69.50 -30.18
N THR A 10 -25.66 -68.26 -30.63
CA THR A 10 -24.90 -67.03 -30.29
C THR A 10 -23.42 -66.92 -30.66
N PHE A 11 -23.09 -65.99 -31.58
CA PHE A 11 -22.00 -65.01 -31.40
C PHE A 11 -22.15 -63.84 -32.40
N PHE A 12 -23.08 -62.90 -32.13
CA PHE A 12 -22.99 -61.57 -32.74
C PHE A 12 -22.04 -60.73 -31.87
N LEU A 13 -20.85 -60.48 -32.40
CA LEU A 13 -19.82 -59.62 -31.81
C LEU A 13 -20.36 -58.21 -31.56
N LEU A 14 -20.64 -57.92 -30.29
CA LEU A 14 -20.63 -56.56 -29.75
C LEU A 14 -19.18 -56.06 -29.80
N PHE A 15 -18.78 -55.43 -30.91
CA PHE A 15 -17.65 -54.49 -30.88
C PHE A 15 -18.11 -53.26 -30.11
N SER A 16 -18.09 -53.34 -28.76
CA SER A 16 -17.99 -52.13 -27.94
C SER A 16 -16.67 -51.47 -28.30
N PRO A 17 -16.64 -50.24 -28.86
CA PRO A 17 -15.38 -49.53 -28.98
C PRO A 17 -14.89 -49.34 -27.56
N THR A 18 -13.81 -50.03 -27.20
CA THR A 18 -13.01 -49.70 -26.03
C THR A 18 -12.64 -48.24 -26.21
N ALA A 19 -13.31 -47.36 -25.47
CA ALA A 19 -12.99 -45.94 -25.45
C ALA A 19 -11.53 -45.83 -25.05
N ALA A 20 -10.65 -45.65 -26.04
CA ALA A 20 -9.25 -45.39 -25.81
C ALA A 20 -9.20 -44.25 -24.80
N LYS A 21 -8.60 -44.50 -23.61
CA LYS A 21 -8.42 -43.46 -22.59
C LYS A 21 -7.63 -42.34 -23.27
N VAL A 22 -8.33 -41.29 -23.69
CA VAL A 22 -7.71 -40.12 -24.32
C VAL A 22 -6.70 -39.60 -23.31
N LYS A 23 -5.41 -39.68 -23.67
CA LYS A 23 -4.31 -39.23 -22.82
C LYS A 23 -4.51 -37.74 -22.58
N LYS A 24 -4.76 -37.34 -21.33
CA LYS A 24 -4.92 -35.92 -20.98
C LYS A 24 -3.63 -35.16 -21.29
N VAL A 25 -3.78 -34.02 -21.94
CA VAL A 25 -2.69 -33.08 -22.21
C VAL A 25 -2.28 -32.44 -20.88
N ALA A 26 -1.00 -32.51 -20.54
CA ALA A 26 -0.43 -31.84 -19.36
C ALA A 26 0.00 -30.40 -19.71
N PHE A 27 0.34 -29.60 -18.70
CA PHE A 27 0.95 -28.28 -18.91
C PHE A 27 2.26 -28.43 -19.70
N ASP A 28 2.36 -27.77 -20.85
CA ASP A 28 3.53 -27.82 -21.72
C ASP A 28 4.43 -26.60 -21.48
N VAL A 29 5.55 -26.86 -20.81
CA VAL A 29 6.55 -25.83 -20.50
C VAL A 29 7.20 -25.24 -21.76
N GLN A 30 7.33 -26.03 -22.84
CA GLN A 30 7.95 -25.55 -24.08
C GLN A 30 6.99 -24.63 -24.83
N ALA A 31 5.69 -24.94 -24.82
CA ALA A 31 4.67 -24.04 -25.36
C ALA A 31 4.66 -22.70 -24.60
N ALA A 32 4.61 -22.74 -23.26
CA ALA A 32 4.67 -21.53 -22.45
C ALA A 32 5.95 -20.71 -22.71
N TRP A 33 7.11 -21.37 -22.78
CA TRP A 33 8.38 -20.68 -23.07
C TRP A 33 8.41 -20.08 -24.48
N SER A 34 7.80 -20.73 -25.47
CA SER A 34 7.64 -20.16 -26.82
C SER A 34 6.85 -18.85 -26.78
N TYR A 35 5.73 -18.80 -26.03
CA TYR A 35 4.95 -17.58 -25.91
C TYR A 35 5.75 -16.43 -25.30
N ILE A 36 6.62 -16.74 -24.33
CA ILE A 36 7.53 -15.74 -23.74
C ILE A 36 8.53 -15.23 -24.78
N LYS A 37 9.10 -16.11 -25.61
CA LYS A 37 10.02 -15.67 -26.68
C LYS A 37 9.34 -14.74 -27.67
N ASP A 38 8.09 -15.03 -28.03
CA ASP A 38 7.35 -14.20 -28.96
C ASP A 38 7.01 -12.85 -28.32
N LEU A 39 6.40 -12.88 -27.13
CA LEU A 39 5.99 -11.68 -26.38
C LEU A 39 7.19 -10.80 -26.04
N ALA A 40 8.27 -11.37 -25.52
CA ALA A 40 9.47 -10.65 -25.08
C ALA A 40 10.57 -10.62 -26.15
N SER A 41 10.19 -10.61 -27.42
CA SER A 41 11.10 -10.32 -28.53
C SER A 41 11.23 -8.82 -28.76
N ASP A 42 12.36 -8.38 -29.30
CA ASP A 42 12.59 -6.99 -29.71
C ASP A 42 11.50 -6.49 -30.69
N SER A 43 10.94 -7.39 -31.51
CA SER A 43 9.85 -7.07 -32.43
C SER A 43 8.56 -6.60 -31.73
N MET A 44 8.36 -6.98 -30.48
CA MET A 44 7.23 -6.55 -29.64
C MET A 44 7.51 -5.24 -28.90
N GLN A 45 8.73 -4.69 -28.99
CA GLN A 45 9.11 -3.36 -28.47
C GLN A 45 8.64 -3.09 -27.04
N GLY A 46 8.73 -4.10 -26.17
CA GLY A 46 8.37 -4.00 -24.75
C GLY A 46 6.89 -3.78 -24.42
N ARG A 47 5.98 -3.88 -25.41
CA ARG A 47 4.52 -4.00 -25.22
C ARG A 47 3.86 -2.97 -24.29
N LYS A 48 4.31 -1.71 -24.30
CA LYS A 48 3.77 -0.69 -23.40
C LYS A 48 2.31 -0.37 -23.72
N SER A 49 1.47 -0.35 -22.70
CA SER A 49 0.05 -0.04 -22.87
C SER A 49 -0.19 1.38 -23.39
N GLY A 50 -1.15 1.51 -24.30
CA GLY A 50 -1.40 2.75 -25.04
C GLY A 50 -0.35 3.08 -26.10
N GLN A 51 0.64 2.22 -26.38
CA GLN A 51 1.51 2.35 -27.56
C GLN A 51 1.15 1.30 -28.62
N PRO A 52 1.58 1.48 -29.89
CA PRO A 52 1.45 0.44 -30.91
C PRO A 52 2.00 -0.92 -30.44
N SER A 53 3.07 -0.92 -29.64
CA SER A 53 3.63 -2.15 -29.06
C SER A 53 2.69 -2.88 -28.10
N GLY A 54 1.95 -2.16 -27.25
CA GLY A 54 0.90 -2.76 -26.42
C GLY A 54 -0.19 -3.44 -27.26
N VAL A 55 -0.64 -2.77 -28.33
CA VAL A 55 -1.61 -3.33 -29.29
C VAL A 55 -1.09 -4.62 -29.94
N MET A 56 0.20 -4.69 -30.30
CA MET A 56 0.78 -5.93 -30.84
C MET A 56 0.68 -7.10 -29.86
N GLY A 57 0.98 -6.86 -28.58
CA GLY A 57 0.83 -7.87 -27.52
C GLY A 57 -0.63 -8.31 -27.33
N GLU A 58 -1.55 -7.34 -27.26
CA GLU A 58 -3.00 -7.57 -27.14
C GLU A 58 -3.53 -8.47 -28.27
N GLU A 59 -3.20 -8.12 -29.53
CA GLU A 59 -3.63 -8.86 -30.72
C GLU A 59 -2.99 -10.26 -30.80
N TYR A 60 -1.71 -10.39 -30.46
CA TYR A 60 -1.04 -11.68 -30.41
C TYR A 60 -1.76 -12.66 -29.47
N ILE A 61 -2.06 -12.22 -28.24
CA ILE A 61 -2.73 -13.04 -27.24
C ILE A 61 -4.15 -13.41 -27.70
N ALA A 62 -4.93 -12.43 -28.18
CA ALA A 62 -6.27 -12.67 -28.69
C ALA A 62 -6.28 -13.66 -29.87
N SER A 63 -5.30 -13.56 -30.77
CA SER A 63 -5.15 -14.49 -31.91
C SER A 63 -4.93 -15.92 -31.44
N LYS A 64 -4.12 -16.13 -30.40
CA LYS A 64 -3.86 -17.45 -29.82
C LYS A 64 -5.09 -18.01 -29.13
N PHE A 65 -5.83 -17.20 -28.36
CA PHE A 65 -7.09 -17.63 -27.78
C PHE A 65 -8.12 -18.03 -28.83
N LYS A 66 -8.19 -17.29 -29.94
CA LYS A 66 -9.05 -17.63 -31.08
C LYS A 66 -8.60 -18.92 -31.78
N GLU A 67 -7.30 -19.09 -32.02
CA GLU A 67 -6.69 -20.28 -32.62
C GLU A 67 -7.05 -21.55 -31.83
N TRP A 68 -7.03 -21.47 -30.49
CA TRP A 68 -7.38 -22.60 -29.62
C TRP A 68 -8.89 -22.79 -29.46
N GLY A 69 -9.71 -21.85 -29.96
CA GLY A 69 -11.16 -21.90 -29.89
C GLY A 69 -11.73 -21.60 -28.51
N LEU A 70 -11.06 -20.77 -27.71
CA LEU A 70 -11.63 -20.25 -26.46
C LEU A 70 -12.78 -19.28 -26.73
N GLU A 71 -13.71 -19.18 -25.79
CA GLU A 71 -14.80 -18.23 -25.90
C GLU A 71 -14.29 -16.82 -25.57
N PRO A 72 -14.63 -15.79 -26.36
CA PRO A 72 -14.35 -14.40 -26.01
C PRO A 72 -15.10 -13.99 -24.74
N ALA A 73 -14.47 -13.15 -23.92
CA ALA A 73 -15.01 -12.71 -22.63
C ALA A 73 -14.90 -11.19 -22.39
N GLY A 74 -14.59 -10.41 -23.42
CA GLY A 74 -14.58 -8.95 -23.41
C GLY A 74 -15.88 -8.34 -23.95
N ASP A 75 -15.80 -7.07 -24.35
CA ASP A 75 -16.95 -6.28 -24.76
C ASP A 75 -17.63 -6.89 -25.98
N LYS A 76 -18.97 -6.93 -25.95
CA LYS A 76 -19.82 -7.31 -27.09
C LYS A 76 -19.40 -8.63 -27.77
N GLY A 77 -18.90 -9.59 -26.99
CA GLY A 77 -18.47 -10.90 -27.50
C GLY A 77 -17.10 -10.88 -28.21
N THR A 78 -16.27 -9.88 -27.97
CA THR A 78 -14.87 -9.83 -28.42
C THR A 78 -13.91 -10.35 -27.33
N TYR A 79 -12.63 -10.52 -27.66
CA TYR A 79 -11.61 -10.80 -26.63
C TYR A 79 -11.16 -9.54 -25.88
N PHE A 80 -11.65 -8.35 -26.24
CA PHE A 80 -11.12 -7.09 -25.73
C PHE A 80 -12.10 -6.39 -24.81
N GLN A 81 -11.63 -5.97 -23.63
CA GLN A 81 -12.32 -4.96 -22.83
C GLN A 81 -11.61 -3.63 -23.06
N ASN A 82 -12.31 -2.67 -23.69
CA ASN A 82 -11.72 -1.42 -24.16
C ASN A 82 -11.88 -0.32 -23.12
N PHE A 83 -10.81 0.43 -22.89
CA PHE A 83 -10.82 1.58 -21.98
C PHE A 83 -9.77 2.61 -22.37
N THR A 84 -9.75 3.73 -21.65
CA THR A 84 -8.74 4.78 -21.84
C THR A 84 -7.90 4.95 -20.59
N ILE A 85 -6.63 5.28 -20.79
CA ILE A 85 -5.66 5.53 -19.72
C ILE A 85 -5.05 6.93 -19.82
N GLU A 86 -4.66 7.47 -18.67
CA GLU A 86 -3.75 8.61 -18.60
C GLU A 86 -2.34 8.12 -18.99
N HIS A 87 -2.00 8.28 -20.26
CA HIS A 87 -0.75 7.80 -20.83
C HIS A 87 0.34 8.86 -20.71
N ARG A 88 1.50 8.41 -20.25
CA ARG A 88 2.73 9.19 -20.20
C ARG A 88 3.85 8.41 -20.81
N ASN A 89 4.57 9.05 -21.72
CA ASN A 89 5.78 8.49 -22.26
C ASN A 89 6.86 9.56 -22.40
N ILE A 90 8.11 9.15 -22.36
CA ILE A 90 9.24 9.97 -22.78
C ILE A 90 9.79 9.27 -24.02
N GLU A 91 9.84 9.97 -25.15
CA GLU A 91 10.39 9.40 -26.38
C GLU A 91 11.93 9.28 -26.30
N GLU A 92 12.49 8.57 -27.26
CA GLU A 92 13.93 8.38 -27.41
C GLU A 92 14.64 9.70 -27.78
N GLY A 93 15.96 9.72 -27.60
CA GLY A 93 16.81 10.84 -28.05
C GLY A 93 16.81 12.02 -27.08
N ILE A 94 16.64 11.75 -25.79
CA ILE A 94 16.71 12.80 -24.76
C ILE A 94 18.16 13.11 -24.36
N ALA A 95 18.41 14.37 -23.98
CA ALA A 95 19.72 14.84 -23.59
C ALA A 95 19.63 15.93 -22.51
N LEU A 96 20.62 15.92 -21.62
CA LEU A 96 20.91 17.01 -20.68
C LEU A 96 22.41 17.27 -20.71
N GLU A 97 22.78 18.45 -21.19
CA GLU A 97 24.15 18.96 -21.17
C GLU A 97 24.20 20.20 -20.28
N ILE A 98 25.19 20.27 -19.41
CA ILE A 98 25.47 21.49 -18.62
C ILE A 98 26.68 22.19 -19.24
N ILE A 99 26.52 23.49 -19.50
CA ILE A 99 27.49 24.36 -20.17
C ILE A 99 27.89 25.45 -19.18
N ALA A 100 29.05 25.29 -18.54
CA ALA A 100 29.70 26.28 -17.70
C ALA A 100 30.73 27.08 -18.50
N GLU A 101 31.29 28.15 -17.91
CA GLU A 101 32.21 29.07 -18.59
C GLU A 101 33.42 28.37 -19.24
N ASN A 102 34.04 27.42 -18.53
CA ASN A 102 35.27 26.75 -18.96
C ASN A 102 35.09 25.27 -19.29
N ALA A 103 33.86 24.73 -19.23
CA ALA A 103 33.61 23.31 -19.45
C ALA A 103 32.15 23.04 -19.84
N ARG A 104 31.96 22.00 -20.67
CA ARG A 104 30.64 21.42 -20.96
C ARG A 104 30.64 19.93 -20.69
N ARG A 105 29.50 19.38 -20.29
CA ARG A 105 29.38 17.96 -19.96
C ARG A 105 27.97 17.43 -20.20
N ASP A 106 27.91 16.31 -20.91
CA ASP A 106 26.72 15.47 -21.03
C ASP A 106 26.54 14.58 -19.80
N PHE A 107 25.28 14.38 -19.42
CA PHE A 107 24.89 13.56 -18.27
C PHE A 107 24.02 12.38 -18.70
N TYR A 108 24.26 11.22 -18.09
CA TYR A 108 23.60 9.99 -18.51
C TYR A 108 22.19 9.90 -17.90
N TYR A 109 21.17 9.77 -18.76
CA TYR A 109 19.80 9.63 -18.30
C TYR A 109 19.63 8.35 -17.48
N GLY A 110 18.84 8.45 -16.41
CA GLY A 110 18.58 7.32 -15.54
C GLY A 110 19.67 7.08 -14.50
N GLU A 111 20.88 7.63 -14.65
CA GLU A 111 21.93 7.65 -13.63
C GLU A 111 22.14 9.03 -13.02
N ASP A 112 22.33 10.04 -13.86
CA ASP A 112 22.66 11.41 -13.43
C ASP A 112 21.42 12.31 -13.36
N TRP A 113 20.37 12.02 -14.14
CA TRP A 113 19.15 12.83 -14.19
C TRP A 113 17.95 12.03 -14.69
N ARG A 114 16.73 12.54 -14.41
CA ARG A 114 15.47 11.94 -14.86
C ARG A 114 14.42 13.00 -15.16
N VAL A 115 13.54 12.68 -16.11
CA VAL A 115 12.32 13.44 -16.38
C VAL A 115 11.25 13.04 -15.37
N GLN A 116 10.58 14.04 -14.80
CA GLN A 116 9.59 13.81 -13.75
C GLN A 116 8.20 13.58 -14.35
N ARG A 117 7.35 12.89 -13.58
CA ARG A 117 5.95 12.68 -13.96
C ARG A 117 5.28 14.05 -14.16
N PHE A 118 4.53 14.21 -15.25
CA PHE A 118 3.91 15.49 -15.65
C PHE A 118 4.91 16.59 -16.07
N SER A 119 6.12 16.23 -16.49
CA SER A 119 6.97 17.13 -17.29
C SER A 119 6.38 17.32 -18.69
N GLY A 120 6.53 18.53 -19.24
CA GLY A 120 6.40 18.80 -20.67
C GLY A 120 7.69 18.49 -21.44
N SER A 121 7.69 18.93 -22.69
CA SER A 121 8.78 18.80 -23.66
C SER A 121 9.59 20.09 -23.76
N GLY A 122 10.80 19.98 -24.30
CA GLY A 122 11.67 21.10 -24.57
C GLY A 122 12.88 20.69 -25.40
N HIS A 123 13.28 21.55 -26.35
CA HIS A 123 14.53 21.44 -27.09
C HIS A 123 15.16 22.83 -27.14
N PHE A 124 15.97 23.17 -26.15
CA PHE A 124 16.49 24.53 -25.98
C PHE A 124 17.74 24.56 -25.11
N THR A 125 18.48 25.66 -25.21
CA THR A 125 19.54 26.04 -24.27
C THR A 125 19.07 27.25 -23.48
N ALA A 126 19.10 27.17 -22.15
CA ALA A 126 18.70 28.28 -21.26
C ALA A 126 19.64 28.39 -20.05
N GLU A 127 19.71 29.59 -19.48
CA GLU A 127 20.49 29.83 -18.25
C GLU A 127 19.85 29.15 -17.04
N LEU A 128 20.69 28.71 -16.11
CA LEU A 128 20.29 28.17 -14.81
C LEU A 128 20.31 29.27 -13.75
N VAL A 129 19.21 29.40 -13.01
CA VAL A 129 19.13 30.30 -11.86
C VAL A 129 18.84 29.48 -10.61
N PHE A 130 19.74 29.54 -9.62
CA PHE A 130 19.52 28.87 -8.35
C PHE A 130 18.59 29.72 -7.47
N VAL A 131 17.45 29.15 -7.08
CA VAL A 131 16.38 29.82 -6.32
C VAL A 131 16.14 29.12 -4.98
N GLY A 132 17.21 28.80 -4.25
CA GLY A 132 17.10 28.27 -2.89
C GLY A 132 16.16 27.05 -2.75
N TYR A 133 15.06 27.22 -2.01
CA TYR A 133 14.03 26.19 -1.82
C TYR A 133 12.95 26.19 -2.90
N GLY A 134 12.96 27.15 -3.84
CA GLY A 134 11.97 27.32 -4.90
C GLY A 134 10.62 27.84 -4.42
N ILE A 135 10.56 28.45 -3.23
CA ILE A 135 9.32 28.90 -2.60
C ILE A 135 9.04 30.35 -2.99
N HIS A 136 7.82 30.60 -3.50
CA HIS A 136 7.31 31.94 -3.77
C HIS A 136 6.08 32.20 -2.88
N ALA A 137 6.29 32.92 -1.78
CA ALA A 137 5.25 33.33 -0.83
C ALA A 137 5.53 34.77 -0.31
N PRO A 138 5.53 35.77 -1.22
CA PRO A 138 5.81 37.16 -0.83
C PRO A 138 4.79 37.69 0.20
N ASP A 139 3.55 37.20 0.18
CA ASP A 139 2.51 37.46 1.18
C ASP A 139 2.88 36.99 2.60
N LYS A 140 3.85 36.08 2.72
CA LYS A 140 4.38 35.56 4.00
C LYS A 140 5.82 35.98 4.25
N GLU A 141 6.27 37.03 3.56
CA GLU A 141 7.62 37.59 3.65
C GLU A 141 8.71 36.55 3.33
N HIS A 142 8.46 35.67 2.35
CA HIS A 142 9.44 34.68 1.90
C HIS A 142 9.34 34.46 0.40
N ASP A 143 10.34 34.91 -0.34
CA ASP A 143 10.40 34.76 -1.79
C ASP A 143 11.82 34.39 -2.25
N ASP A 144 12.01 33.13 -2.63
CA ASP A 144 13.29 32.64 -3.15
C ASP A 144 13.62 33.19 -4.55
N TYR A 145 12.68 33.85 -5.22
CA TYR A 145 12.87 34.47 -6.53
C TYR A 145 13.22 35.96 -6.44
N ALA A 146 13.24 36.53 -5.24
CA ALA A 146 13.53 37.94 -5.05
C ALA A 146 14.94 38.31 -5.56
N GLY A 147 15.00 39.31 -6.44
CA GLY A 147 16.27 39.87 -6.94
C GLY A 147 16.87 39.17 -8.15
N VAL A 148 16.17 38.23 -8.79
CA VAL A 148 16.60 37.61 -10.06
C VAL A 148 15.48 37.58 -11.09
N ASP A 149 15.86 37.63 -12.37
CA ASP A 149 14.93 37.35 -13.47
C ASP A 149 15.05 35.88 -13.88
N VAL A 150 13.93 35.16 -13.86
CA VAL A 150 13.83 33.75 -14.26
C VAL A 150 13.09 33.56 -15.59
N LYS A 151 12.63 34.63 -16.23
CA LYS A 151 11.85 34.55 -17.46
C LYS A 151 12.67 33.92 -18.58
N GLY A 152 12.16 32.82 -19.15
CA GLY A 152 12.85 32.05 -20.20
C GLY A 152 14.04 31.21 -19.71
N LYS A 153 14.37 31.26 -18.41
CA LYS A 153 15.48 30.52 -17.79
C LYS A 153 14.99 29.22 -17.13
N ILE A 154 15.92 28.35 -16.75
CA ILE A 154 15.63 27.15 -15.96
C ILE A 154 15.90 27.46 -14.48
N VAL A 155 14.92 27.19 -13.63
CA VAL A 155 15.10 27.36 -12.18
C VAL A 155 15.66 26.10 -11.54
N LEU A 156 16.61 26.27 -10.63
CA LEU A 156 17.29 25.20 -9.91
C LEU A 156 17.03 25.32 -8.41
N PHE A 157 16.45 24.30 -7.78
CA PHE A 157 16.15 24.34 -6.33
C PHE A 157 16.27 22.99 -5.63
N THR A 158 16.37 23.02 -4.30
CA THR A 158 16.41 21.80 -3.47
C THR A 158 15.00 21.33 -3.11
N THR A 159 14.80 20.01 -3.04
CA THR A 159 13.52 19.43 -2.60
C THR A 159 13.26 19.56 -1.11
N GLU A 160 14.31 19.66 -0.29
CA GLU A 160 14.22 19.73 1.15
C GLU A 160 13.69 21.10 1.60
N THR A 161 13.02 21.14 2.75
CA THR A 161 12.64 22.41 3.40
C THR A 161 12.80 22.30 4.90
N PRO A 162 13.44 23.29 5.56
CA PRO A 162 13.54 23.32 7.00
C PRO A 162 12.15 23.27 7.65
N GLN A 163 11.98 22.43 8.67
CA GLN A 163 10.70 22.25 9.38
C GLN A 163 10.10 23.58 9.88
N ARG A 164 10.95 24.55 10.26
CA ARG A 164 10.50 25.89 10.66
C ARG A 164 9.80 26.64 9.52
N LEU A 165 10.32 26.53 8.30
CA LEU A 165 9.71 27.14 7.12
C LEU A 165 8.45 26.39 6.69
N GLU A 166 8.43 25.06 6.79
CA GLU A 166 7.20 24.28 6.55
C GLU A 166 6.07 24.72 7.50
N LYS A 167 6.38 24.92 8.79
CA LYS A 167 5.42 25.44 9.76
C LYS A 167 4.95 26.87 9.45
N LYS A 168 5.86 27.78 9.05
CA LYS A 168 5.53 29.18 8.74
C LYS A 168 4.71 29.30 7.45
N LEU A 169 5.15 28.61 6.39
CA LEU A 169 4.69 28.86 5.02
C LEU A 169 3.57 27.89 4.59
N GLY A 170 3.45 26.74 5.26
CA GLY A 170 2.41 25.76 5.01
C GLY A 170 2.45 25.24 3.57
N ASN A 171 1.32 25.35 2.86
CA ASN A 171 1.18 24.82 1.50
C ASN A 171 2.16 25.40 0.47
N ALA A 172 2.69 26.61 0.70
CA ALA A 172 3.67 27.20 -0.22
C ALA A 172 4.98 26.38 -0.33
N THR A 173 5.26 25.52 0.66
CA THR A 173 6.43 24.63 0.60
C THR A 173 6.17 23.35 -0.18
N LYS A 174 4.94 23.07 -0.63
CA LYS A 174 4.63 21.84 -1.38
C LYS A 174 5.24 21.92 -2.79
N MET A 175 5.70 20.78 -3.31
CA MET A 175 6.38 20.73 -4.61
C MET A 175 5.48 21.27 -5.74
N GLU A 176 4.19 20.95 -5.69
CA GLU A 176 3.19 21.44 -6.64
C GLU A 176 3.19 22.98 -6.71
N LYS A 177 3.26 23.65 -5.55
CA LYS A 177 3.29 25.12 -5.47
C LYS A 177 4.59 25.73 -5.95
N ARG A 178 5.72 25.05 -5.76
CA ARG A 178 7.03 25.50 -6.28
C ARG A 178 7.09 25.44 -7.80
N ILE A 179 6.56 24.37 -8.39
CA ILE A 179 6.44 24.24 -9.85
C ILE A 179 5.47 25.29 -10.42
N GLU A 180 4.31 25.48 -9.80
CA GLU A 180 3.36 26.55 -10.19
C GLU A 180 3.99 27.94 -10.12
N ALA A 181 4.80 28.22 -9.10
CA ALA A 181 5.52 29.48 -8.97
C ALA A 181 6.52 29.71 -10.12
N ALA A 182 7.36 28.70 -10.42
CA ALA A 182 8.31 28.76 -11.52
C ALA A 182 7.60 29.02 -12.86
N GLN A 183 6.50 28.32 -13.12
CA GLN A 183 5.67 28.50 -14.31
C GLN A 183 5.08 29.92 -14.37
N LYS A 184 4.51 30.42 -13.26
CA LYS A 184 3.89 31.75 -13.19
C LYS A 184 4.89 32.87 -13.41
N LEU A 185 6.12 32.71 -12.92
CA LEU A 185 7.21 33.68 -13.08
C LEU A 185 7.90 33.60 -14.45
N GLY A 186 7.43 32.71 -15.34
CA GLY A 186 7.88 32.63 -16.73
C GLY A 186 9.14 31.81 -16.95
N ALA A 187 9.54 30.96 -15.99
CA ALA A 187 10.63 30.01 -16.20
C ALA A 187 10.28 29.04 -17.35
N ARG A 188 11.31 28.59 -18.07
CA ARG A 188 11.19 27.60 -19.15
C ARG A 188 11.21 26.16 -18.66
N GLY A 189 11.72 25.94 -17.44
CA GLY A 189 11.74 24.63 -16.81
C GLY A 189 12.22 24.69 -15.36
N ALA A 190 12.10 23.57 -14.68
CA ALA A 190 12.57 23.39 -13.31
C ALA A 190 13.48 22.15 -13.21
N ILE A 191 14.64 22.33 -12.59
CA ILE A 191 15.55 21.26 -12.18
C ILE A 191 15.61 21.25 -10.65
N PHE A 192 15.51 20.08 -10.05
CA PHE A 192 15.66 19.97 -8.59
C PHE A 192 16.51 18.79 -8.15
N PHE A 193 17.06 18.92 -6.94
CA PHE A 193 18.04 17.99 -6.38
C PHE A 193 17.83 17.78 -4.88
N ARG A 194 18.47 16.74 -4.34
CA ARG A 194 18.52 16.44 -2.90
C ARG A 194 19.84 16.88 -2.28
N LEU A 195 19.76 17.33 -1.03
CA LEU A 195 20.92 17.74 -0.23
C LEU A 195 21.62 16.58 0.46
N SER A 196 20.88 15.51 0.79
CA SER A 196 21.45 14.34 1.48
C SER A 196 21.90 13.25 0.50
N THR A 197 23.03 12.59 0.81
CA THR A 197 23.58 11.46 0.04
C THR A 197 22.99 10.10 0.44
N ALA A 198 22.21 10.05 1.52
CA ALA A 198 21.79 8.79 2.16
C ALA A 198 20.50 8.18 1.59
N ALA A 199 19.81 8.86 0.67
CA ALA A 199 18.59 8.35 0.07
C ALA A 199 18.86 7.77 -1.32
N SER A 200 18.13 6.70 -1.67
CA SER A 200 17.97 6.11 -3.01
C SER A 200 18.45 7.01 -4.16
N ARG A 201 19.26 6.45 -5.08
CA ARG A 201 19.70 7.08 -6.36
C ARG A 201 18.55 7.62 -7.21
N TYR A 202 17.30 7.28 -6.88
CA TYR A 202 16.11 7.73 -7.58
C TYR A 202 15.11 8.32 -6.60
N PHE A 203 14.66 9.54 -6.90
CA PHE A 203 13.51 10.12 -6.24
C PHE A 203 12.52 10.71 -7.23
N ARG A 204 11.24 10.41 -6.99
CA ARG A 204 10.12 10.99 -7.71
C ARG A 204 9.43 11.94 -6.76
N VAL A 205 9.13 13.13 -7.25
CA VAL A 205 8.26 14.06 -6.52
C VAL A 205 6.80 13.79 -6.91
N ARG A 206 5.88 14.12 -6.02
CA ARG A 206 4.45 14.02 -6.31
C ARG A 206 4.02 15.31 -7.02
N LEU A 207 3.88 15.24 -8.33
CA LEU A 207 3.15 16.23 -9.12
C LEU A 207 1.80 15.65 -9.54
N LYS A 208 0.88 16.55 -9.86
CA LYS A 208 -0.44 16.21 -10.38
C LYS A 208 -0.59 16.78 -11.78
N LYS A 209 -1.66 16.37 -12.47
CA LYS A 209 -1.96 16.82 -13.83
C LYS A 209 -2.11 18.34 -13.93
N GLU A 210 -2.54 18.99 -12.85
CA GLU A 210 -2.75 20.45 -12.82
C GLU A 210 -1.43 21.23 -13.00
N GLN A 211 -0.28 20.61 -12.72
CA GLN A 211 1.04 21.20 -12.94
C GLN A 211 1.63 20.89 -14.31
N TYR A 212 0.98 20.04 -15.13
CA TYR A 212 1.47 19.74 -16.48
C TYR A 212 1.33 20.99 -17.38
N LYS A 213 2.43 21.33 -18.05
CA LYS A 213 2.47 22.31 -19.14
C LYS A 213 3.28 21.72 -20.29
N PRO A 214 2.76 21.65 -21.52
CA PRO A 214 3.42 20.97 -22.63
C PRO A 214 4.84 21.46 -22.94
N ASP A 215 5.14 22.73 -22.67
CA ASP A 215 6.41 23.39 -22.99
C ASP A 215 7.26 23.74 -21.75
N PHE A 216 6.99 23.10 -20.61
CA PHE A 216 7.74 23.28 -19.36
C PHE A 216 8.38 21.96 -18.91
N VAL A 217 9.71 21.90 -18.97
CA VAL A 217 10.46 20.70 -18.55
C VAL A 217 10.62 20.63 -17.04
N VAL A 218 10.42 19.45 -16.46
CA VAL A 218 10.60 19.19 -15.02
C VAL A 218 11.55 18.01 -14.83
N LEU A 219 12.74 18.28 -14.31
CA LEU A 219 13.81 17.30 -14.18
C LEU A 219 14.27 17.17 -12.72
N SER A 220 14.71 15.97 -12.36
CA SER A 220 15.55 15.76 -11.17
C SER A 220 16.97 15.45 -11.58
N VAL A 221 17.93 15.95 -10.82
CA VAL A 221 19.36 15.67 -11.04
C VAL A 221 20.03 15.12 -9.79
N GLU A 222 21.03 14.28 -10.00
CA GLU A 222 21.89 13.75 -8.95
C GLU A 222 23.00 14.73 -8.58
N ARG A 223 23.63 14.48 -7.44
CA ARG A 223 24.69 15.33 -6.88
C ARG A 223 25.81 15.63 -7.88
N LYS A 224 26.18 14.67 -8.73
CA LYS A 224 27.25 14.83 -9.72
C LYS A 224 26.97 15.95 -10.73
N VAL A 225 25.70 16.16 -11.10
CA VAL A 225 25.28 17.29 -11.95
C VAL A 225 25.44 18.60 -11.17
N MET A 226 25.02 18.61 -9.91
CA MET A 226 25.14 19.78 -9.03
C MET A 226 26.60 20.17 -8.77
N ASP A 227 27.46 19.20 -8.49
CA ASP A 227 28.89 19.44 -8.27
C ASP A 227 29.55 20.05 -9.52
N PHE A 228 29.07 19.71 -10.72
CA PHE A 228 29.53 20.31 -11.98
C PHE A 228 29.01 21.74 -12.17
N ILE A 229 27.71 21.99 -11.96
CA ILE A 229 27.10 23.33 -12.07
C ILE A 229 27.82 24.33 -11.14
N PHE A 230 28.16 23.91 -9.92
CA PHE A 230 28.73 24.80 -8.90
C PHE A 230 30.27 24.76 -8.81
N LYS A 231 30.95 24.01 -9.69
CA LYS A 231 32.39 23.76 -9.58
C LYS A 231 33.22 25.05 -9.63
N ASP A 232 32.88 25.94 -10.55
CA ASP A 232 33.67 27.14 -10.87
C ASP A 232 32.98 28.43 -10.38
N LEU A 233 31.88 28.29 -9.62
CA LEU A 233 31.18 29.44 -9.05
C LEU A 233 31.88 29.92 -7.78
N SER A 234 31.93 31.23 -7.58
CA SER A 234 32.48 31.89 -6.37
C SER A 234 31.76 31.49 -5.07
N THR A 235 30.63 30.78 -5.18
CA THR A 235 29.83 30.29 -4.08
C THR A 235 29.91 28.76 -4.01
N GLU A 236 30.62 28.24 -3.01
CA GLU A 236 30.62 26.80 -2.76
C GLU A 236 29.27 26.33 -2.17
N ILE A 237 28.57 25.47 -2.91
CA ILE A 237 27.28 24.89 -2.50
C ILE A 237 27.36 24.11 -1.18
N ARG A 238 28.53 23.52 -0.89
CA ARG A 238 28.87 22.81 0.35
C ARG A 238 28.79 23.70 1.59
N TYR A 239 29.01 25.01 1.45
CA TYR A 239 28.88 25.96 2.56
C TYR A 239 27.57 26.74 2.51
N SER A 240 27.06 27.05 1.32
CA SER A 240 25.84 27.84 1.16
C SER A 240 24.57 27.12 1.59
N ILE A 241 24.45 25.82 1.31
CA ILE A 241 23.26 25.04 1.66
C ILE A 241 23.16 24.76 3.18
N PRO A 242 24.23 24.33 3.88
CA PRO A 242 24.21 24.24 5.33
C PRO A 242 24.00 25.59 6.01
N ALA A 243 24.54 26.68 5.43
CA ALA A 243 24.32 28.04 5.94
C ALA A 243 22.86 28.49 5.78
N MET A 244 22.17 28.17 4.67
CA MET A 244 20.73 28.42 4.50
C MET A 244 19.90 27.68 5.57
N GLY A 245 20.27 26.42 5.87
CA GLY A 245 19.63 25.63 6.92
C GLY A 245 19.80 26.23 8.33
N ARG A 246 20.98 26.79 8.65
CA ARG A 246 21.28 27.41 9.96
C ARG A 246 20.77 28.84 10.09
N ARG A 247 20.81 29.62 9.02
CA ARG A 247 20.40 31.04 8.96
C ARG A 247 19.18 31.19 8.05
N ALA A 248 18.07 30.56 8.46
CA ALA A 248 16.79 30.48 7.73
C ALA A 248 16.04 31.83 7.56
N LYS A 249 16.75 32.96 7.48
CA LYS A 249 16.18 34.31 7.36
C LYS A 249 16.31 34.91 5.96
N LEU A 250 17.15 34.38 5.06
CA LEU A 250 17.30 34.94 3.72
C LEU A 250 17.37 33.85 2.64
N PRO A 251 16.63 33.99 1.53
CA PRO A 251 16.83 33.18 0.34
C PRO A 251 18.26 33.43 -0.17
N LYS A 252 18.98 32.36 -0.55
CA LYS A 252 20.20 32.50 -1.33
C LYS A 252 19.85 32.22 -2.78
N THR A 253 19.58 33.29 -3.49
CA THR A 253 19.33 33.26 -4.92
C THR A 253 20.61 33.62 -5.67
N LEU A 254 20.90 32.92 -6.76
CA LEU A 254 22.15 33.08 -7.50
C LEU A 254 21.88 32.91 -9.00
N GLU A 255 22.19 33.95 -9.77
CA GLU A 255 22.40 33.81 -11.21
C GLU A 255 23.71 33.05 -11.41
N THR A 256 23.63 31.83 -11.98
CA THR A 256 24.80 30.95 -12.01
C THR A 256 25.75 31.25 -13.15
N GLY A 257 25.30 31.93 -14.21
CA GLY A 257 26.04 32.05 -15.48
C GLY A 257 26.17 30.74 -16.26
N VAL A 258 25.72 29.62 -15.69
CA VAL A 258 25.72 28.30 -16.31
C VAL A 258 24.47 28.15 -17.17
N LYS A 259 24.61 27.51 -18.33
CA LYS A 259 23.49 27.14 -19.20
C LYS A 259 23.26 25.64 -19.17
N ALA A 260 22.03 25.22 -19.45
CA ALA A 260 21.71 23.82 -19.72
C ALA A 260 21.09 23.72 -21.11
N PHE A 261 21.62 22.81 -21.92
CA PHE A 261 20.91 22.31 -23.10
C PHE A 261 20.04 21.13 -22.66
N VAL A 262 18.75 21.23 -22.96
CA VAL A 262 17.74 20.24 -22.62
C VAL A 262 17.04 19.81 -23.89
N SER A 263 17.05 18.51 -24.17
CA SER A 263 16.23 17.87 -25.19
C SER A 263 15.38 16.79 -24.53
N VAL A 264 14.08 17.03 -24.41
CA VAL A 264 13.10 16.10 -23.85
C VAL A 264 11.85 16.15 -24.72
N ASN A 265 11.41 15.00 -25.20
CA ASN A 265 10.08 14.86 -25.78
C ASN A 265 9.19 14.00 -24.87
N ALA A 266 8.34 14.66 -24.10
CA ALA A 266 7.38 14.04 -23.21
C ALA A 266 5.98 14.04 -23.84
N ILE A 267 5.37 12.86 -23.91
CA ILE A 267 3.99 12.67 -24.32
C ILE A 267 3.11 12.60 -23.09
N PHE A 268 2.04 13.38 -23.10
CA PHE A 268 0.93 13.25 -22.17
C PHE A 268 -0.38 13.19 -22.97
N ASP A 269 -1.10 12.08 -22.81
CA ASP A 269 -2.45 11.90 -23.37
C ASP A 269 -3.37 11.45 -22.24
N GLU A 270 -4.37 12.28 -21.91
CA GLU A 270 -5.28 12.01 -20.80
C GLU A 270 -6.19 10.81 -21.04
N LYS A 271 -6.47 10.46 -22.30
CA LYS A 271 -7.48 9.46 -22.68
C LYS A 271 -6.98 8.55 -23.79
N ARG A 272 -5.75 8.09 -23.67
CA ARG A 272 -5.15 7.15 -24.62
C ARG A 272 -5.90 5.81 -24.61
N PRO A 273 -6.39 5.30 -25.74
CA PRO A 273 -7.04 3.99 -25.79
C PRO A 273 -6.08 2.84 -25.46
N THR A 274 -6.56 1.81 -24.78
CA THR A 274 -5.87 0.52 -24.52
C THR A 274 -6.91 -0.57 -24.22
N ARG A 275 -6.51 -1.85 -24.15
CA ARG A 275 -7.47 -2.96 -24.02
C ARG A 275 -6.95 -4.07 -23.11
N ASN A 276 -7.79 -4.61 -22.23
CA ASN A 276 -7.51 -5.90 -21.60
C ASN A 276 -7.87 -7.03 -22.57
N VAL A 277 -7.20 -8.19 -22.46
CA VAL A 277 -7.54 -9.40 -23.25
C VAL A 277 -8.18 -10.45 -22.34
N LEU A 278 -9.44 -10.79 -22.62
CA LEU A 278 -10.27 -11.68 -21.83
C LEU A 278 -10.81 -12.85 -22.66
N ALA A 279 -10.60 -14.07 -22.16
CA ALA A 279 -11.22 -15.29 -22.70
C ALA A 279 -11.83 -16.12 -21.56
N LYS A 280 -12.70 -17.07 -21.89
CA LYS A 280 -13.32 -17.96 -20.90
C LYS A 280 -13.52 -19.39 -21.39
N ILE A 281 -13.76 -20.27 -20.42
CA ILE A 281 -14.43 -21.55 -20.60
C ILE A 281 -15.71 -21.50 -19.75
N THR A 282 -16.86 -21.54 -20.40
CA THR A 282 -18.16 -21.48 -19.72
C THR A 282 -18.40 -22.73 -18.86
N GLY A 283 -18.92 -22.52 -17.65
CA GLY A 283 -19.26 -23.59 -16.71
C GLY A 283 -20.37 -24.51 -17.23
N SER A 284 -20.28 -25.80 -16.91
CA SER A 284 -21.25 -26.82 -17.36
C SER A 284 -22.41 -27.03 -16.38
N ASP A 285 -22.30 -26.55 -15.15
CA ASP A 285 -23.36 -26.67 -14.14
C ASP A 285 -24.44 -25.61 -14.35
N LYS A 286 -25.71 -25.93 -14.08
CA LYS A 286 -26.83 -25.01 -14.33
C LYS A 286 -26.82 -23.78 -13.42
N VAL A 287 -26.27 -23.92 -12.21
CA VAL A 287 -26.25 -22.87 -11.19
C VAL A 287 -24.85 -22.28 -11.06
N LEU A 288 -23.83 -23.14 -10.95
CA LEU A 288 -22.47 -22.70 -10.66
C LEU A 288 -21.78 -22.03 -11.86
N LYS A 289 -22.30 -22.17 -13.09
CA LYS A 289 -21.73 -21.50 -14.27
C LYS A 289 -21.68 -19.97 -14.14
N ASP A 290 -22.54 -19.38 -13.31
CA ASP A 290 -22.60 -17.93 -13.05
C ASP A 290 -21.73 -17.53 -11.84
N GLU A 291 -20.90 -18.44 -11.33
CA GLU A 291 -19.78 -18.17 -10.44
C GLU A 291 -18.47 -18.22 -11.23
N TYR A 292 -17.55 -17.31 -10.89
CA TYR A 292 -16.36 -17.07 -11.71
C TYR A 292 -15.07 -17.32 -10.96
N ILE A 293 -14.12 -17.97 -11.62
CA ILE A 293 -12.73 -18.04 -11.18
C ILE A 293 -11.90 -17.30 -12.20
N VAL A 294 -11.19 -16.27 -11.76
CA VAL A 294 -10.31 -15.50 -12.62
C VAL A 294 -8.89 -15.97 -12.39
N ILE A 295 -8.15 -16.22 -13.47
CA ILE A 295 -6.69 -16.28 -13.43
C ILE A 295 -6.13 -15.27 -14.41
N GLY A 296 -4.98 -14.68 -14.07
CA GLY A 296 -4.46 -13.60 -14.88
C GLY A 296 -3.07 -13.13 -14.50
N GLY A 297 -2.58 -12.20 -15.28
CA GLY A 297 -1.32 -11.48 -15.12
C GLY A 297 -1.30 -10.34 -16.13
N HIS A 298 -0.55 -9.28 -15.88
CA HIS A 298 -0.42 -8.23 -16.88
C HIS A 298 0.43 -8.69 -18.08
N MET A 299 0.08 -8.16 -19.25
CA MET A 299 0.73 -8.49 -20.52
C MET A 299 1.70 -7.40 -21.00
N ASP A 300 1.55 -6.19 -20.48
CA ASP A 300 2.39 -5.05 -20.83
C ASP A 300 3.71 -5.04 -20.08
N HIS A 301 4.65 -4.26 -20.61
CA HIS A 301 5.87 -3.87 -19.91
C HIS A 301 6.21 -2.39 -20.24
N LEU A 302 7.45 -1.96 -20.04
CA LEU A 302 7.83 -0.55 -20.03
C LEU A 302 8.03 0.09 -21.41
N GLY A 303 8.03 -0.69 -22.49
CA GLY A 303 8.27 -0.21 -23.86
C GLY A 303 9.75 0.04 -24.16
N ILE A 304 10.04 1.09 -24.93
CA ILE A 304 11.41 1.51 -25.23
C ILE A 304 11.83 2.59 -24.23
N SER A 305 13.03 2.44 -23.68
CA SER A 305 13.63 3.42 -22.77
C SER A 305 13.93 4.72 -23.53
N PRO A 306 13.99 5.88 -22.85
CA PRO A 306 14.40 7.12 -23.52
C PRO A 306 15.82 7.08 -24.10
N MET A 307 16.63 6.09 -23.73
CA MET A 307 17.96 5.83 -24.28
C MET A 307 17.94 4.87 -25.49
N GLY A 308 16.78 4.37 -25.91
CA GLY A 308 16.62 3.45 -27.03
C GLY A 308 16.69 1.97 -26.66
N ASP A 309 16.86 1.63 -25.38
CA ASP A 309 16.87 0.23 -24.95
C ASP A 309 15.46 -0.35 -24.95
N ILE A 310 15.27 -1.52 -25.57
CA ILE A 310 13.99 -2.23 -25.51
C ILE A 310 13.86 -2.91 -24.14
N MET A 311 12.76 -2.65 -23.44
CA MET A 311 12.43 -3.33 -22.19
C MET A 311 11.55 -4.53 -22.52
N ASN A 312 12.17 -5.70 -22.75
CA ASN A 312 11.45 -6.88 -23.27
C ASN A 312 10.48 -7.51 -22.27
N GLY A 313 10.77 -7.50 -20.97
CA GLY A 313 9.83 -7.94 -19.95
C GLY A 313 9.48 -9.43 -20.01
N ALA A 314 10.50 -10.28 -20.16
CA ALA A 314 10.30 -11.73 -20.28
C ALA A 314 9.79 -12.35 -18.99
N ASN A 315 10.37 -11.99 -17.85
CA ASN A 315 9.85 -12.41 -16.57
C ASN A 315 8.73 -11.48 -16.11
N ASP A 316 8.87 -10.17 -16.35
CA ASP A 316 7.94 -9.10 -15.98
C ASP A 316 7.26 -8.48 -17.22
N ASN A 317 6.11 -8.98 -17.67
CA ASN A 317 5.41 -10.15 -17.17
C ASN A 317 4.91 -11.09 -18.27
N ALA A 318 5.72 -11.27 -19.32
CA ALA A 318 5.45 -12.33 -20.30
C ALA A 318 5.39 -13.72 -19.64
N SER A 319 6.10 -13.96 -18.54
CA SER A 319 6.07 -15.23 -17.81
C SER A 319 4.70 -15.57 -17.20
N GLY A 320 4.06 -14.61 -16.50
CA GLY A 320 2.72 -14.78 -15.95
C GLY A 320 1.68 -14.92 -17.06
N THR A 321 1.79 -14.08 -18.08
CA THR A 321 0.95 -14.14 -19.29
C THR A 321 1.02 -15.52 -19.96
N ALA A 322 2.23 -16.05 -20.16
CA ALA A 322 2.42 -17.35 -20.80
C ALA A 322 1.85 -18.52 -20.00
N VAL A 323 1.92 -18.49 -18.66
CA VAL A 323 1.29 -19.51 -17.81
C VAL A 323 -0.23 -19.48 -17.97
N VAL A 324 -0.86 -18.30 -17.97
CA VAL A 324 -2.31 -18.15 -18.20
C VAL A 324 -2.69 -18.73 -19.56
N MET A 325 -1.94 -18.35 -20.62
CA MET A 325 -2.19 -18.80 -21.99
C MET A 325 -2.11 -20.32 -22.11
N GLU A 326 -1.09 -20.93 -21.53
CA GLU A 326 -0.90 -22.38 -21.61
C GLU A 326 -1.96 -23.16 -20.82
N ILE A 327 -2.37 -22.67 -19.63
CA ILE A 327 -3.48 -23.27 -18.90
C ILE A 327 -4.77 -23.22 -19.73
N ALA A 328 -5.04 -22.09 -20.39
CA ALA A 328 -6.22 -21.93 -21.22
C ALA A 328 -6.23 -22.92 -22.40
N ARG A 329 -5.10 -23.05 -23.11
CA ARG A 329 -4.91 -24.01 -24.20
C ARG A 329 -5.10 -25.46 -23.71
N VAL A 330 -4.47 -25.83 -22.61
CA VAL A 330 -4.53 -27.19 -22.04
C VAL A 330 -5.94 -27.54 -21.59
N MET A 331 -6.64 -26.64 -20.92
CA MET A 331 -8.03 -26.86 -20.52
C MET A 331 -8.93 -27.07 -21.74
N LYS A 332 -8.74 -26.29 -22.80
CA LYS A 332 -9.51 -26.41 -24.03
C LYS A 332 -9.23 -27.71 -24.79
N LEU A 333 -7.95 -28.09 -24.96
CA LEU A 333 -7.55 -29.36 -25.59
C LEU A 333 -8.08 -30.58 -24.84
N ASN A 334 -8.14 -30.51 -23.51
CA ASN A 334 -8.72 -31.55 -22.67
C ASN A 334 -10.26 -31.54 -22.64
N ARG A 335 -10.91 -30.64 -23.39
CA ARG A 335 -12.37 -30.46 -23.41
C ARG A 335 -12.93 -30.30 -21.99
N ALA A 336 -12.25 -29.50 -21.17
CA ALA A 336 -12.62 -29.28 -19.78
C ALA A 336 -14.08 -28.81 -19.67
N LYS A 337 -14.81 -29.40 -18.73
CA LYS A 337 -16.18 -29.03 -18.36
C LYS A 337 -16.21 -28.64 -16.87
N PRO A 338 -15.61 -27.48 -16.51
CA PRO A 338 -15.67 -27.00 -15.14
C PRO A 338 -17.12 -26.73 -14.75
N LYS A 339 -17.50 -26.86 -13.47
CA LYS A 339 -18.85 -26.48 -13.03
C LYS A 339 -19.04 -24.97 -13.08
N ARG A 340 -18.01 -24.24 -12.66
CA ARG A 340 -17.92 -22.77 -12.70
C ARG A 340 -17.30 -22.25 -13.99
N THR A 341 -17.59 -21.01 -14.33
CA THR A 341 -16.92 -20.35 -15.46
C THR A 341 -15.51 -19.96 -15.05
N VAL A 342 -14.52 -20.31 -15.88
CA VAL A 342 -13.11 -19.92 -15.70
C VAL A 342 -12.79 -18.81 -16.69
N ILE A 343 -12.28 -17.70 -16.18
CA ILE A 343 -11.90 -16.51 -16.95
C ILE A 343 -10.38 -16.41 -16.97
N PHE A 344 -9.83 -16.26 -18.17
CA PHE A 344 -8.43 -15.98 -18.44
C PHE A 344 -8.32 -14.49 -18.77
N ALA A 345 -7.68 -13.74 -17.88
CA ALA A 345 -7.65 -12.29 -17.96
C ALA A 345 -6.22 -11.76 -18.01
N LEU A 346 -5.89 -11.02 -19.06
CA LEU A 346 -4.56 -10.46 -19.29
C LEU A 346 -4.67 -8.94 -19.36
N TRP A 347 -4.00 -8.27 -18.41
CA TRP A 347 -4.26 -6.87 -18.07
C TRP A 347 -3.31 -5.93 -18.80
N ALA A 348 -3.85 -4.82 -19.29
CA ALA A 348 -3.07 -3.70 -19.79
C ALA A 348 -2.86 -2.64 -18.69
N GLY A 349 -1.75 -1.92 -18.75
CA GLY A 349 -1.47 -0.73 -17.95
C GLY A 349 -1.16 -1.02 -16.49
N GLU A 350 -0.67 -2.22 -16.18
CA GLU A 350 -0.23 -2.57 -14.82
C GLU A 350 0.93 -1.66 -14.41
N GLU A 351 1.93 -1.55 -15.28
CA GLU A 351 3.15 -0.75 -15.11
C GLU A 351 2.88 0.74 -14.88
N GLN A 352 1.70 1.18 -15.33
CA GLN A 352 1.22 2.55 -15.24
C GLN A 352 0.33 2.78 -14.00
N GLY A 353 0.10 1.75 -13.19
CA GLY A 353 -0.63 1.80 -11.93
C GLY A 353 -1.90 0.94 -11.91
N LEU A 354 -1.80 -0.33 -12.31
CA LEU A 354 -2.89 -1.32 -12.26
C LEU A 354 -4.12 -0.93 -13.07
N LEU A 355 -3.94 -0.17 -14.16
CA LEU A 355 -5.04 0.54 -14.81
C LEU A 355 -6.09 -0.41 -15.41
N GLY A 356 -5.66 -1.53 -16.02
CA GLY A 356 -6.55 -2.50 -16.63
C GLY A 356 -7.32 -3.35 -15.65
N SER A 357 -6.65 -3.93 -14.64
CA SER A 357 -7.34 -4.69 -13.59
C SER A 357 -8.23 -3.80 -12.73
N LYS A 358 -7.85 -2.54 -12.51
CA LYS A 358 -8.71 -1.55 -11.85
C LYS A 358 -9.93 -1.21 -12.69
N HIS A 359 -9.76 -0.98 -14.00
CA HIS A 359 -10.89 -0.77 -14.89
C HIS A 359 -11.85 -1.97 -14.85
N TYR A 360 -11.34 -3.20 -14.92
CA TYR A 360 -12.15 -4.40 -14.78
C TYR A 360 -12.84 -4.53 -13.40
N ALA A 361 -12.17 -4.13 -12.31
CA ALA A 361 -12.75 -4.16 -10.97
C ALA A 361 -13.83 -3.08 -10.76
N ASP A 362 -13.73 -1.95 -11.45
CA ASP A 362 -14.68 -0.83 -11.40
C ASP A 362 -15.87 -1.02 -12.35
N ASP A 363 -15.64 -1.55 -13.54
CA ASP A 363 -16.62 -1.82 -14.59
C ASP A 363 -16.49 -3.27 -15.09
N SER A 364 -16.93 -4.21 -14.25
CA SER A 364 -16.65 -5.62 -14.44
C SER A 364 -17.55 -6.26 -15.50
N THR A 365 -16.94 -6.89 -16.51
CA THR A 365 -17.68 -7.75 -17.47
C THR A 365 -18.38 -8.92 -16.78
N PHE A 366 -17.82 -9.39 -15.65
CA PHE A 366 -18.42 -10.42 -14.81
C PHE A 366 -18.59 -9.93 -13.37
N PRO A 367 -19.77 -10.10 -12.75
CA PRO A 367 -20.05 -9.52 -11.44
C PRO A 367 -19.05 -9.94 -10.36
N MET A 368 -18.37 -8.94 -9.76
CA MET A 368 -17.41 -9.17 -8.68
C MET A 368 -18.01 -10.00 -7.54
N ASN A 369 -19.27 -9.73 -7.15
CA ASN A 369 -19.99 -10.44 -6.09
C ASN A 369 -20.27 -11.93 -6.38
N LYS A 370 -20.01 -12.38 -7.62
CA LYS A 370 -20.07 -13.78 -8.06
C LYS A 370 -18.69 -14.35 -8.42
N THR A 371 -17.62 -13.57 -8.27
CA THR A 371 -16.25 -14.06 -8.39
C THR A 371 -15.80 -14.74 -7.10
N VAL A 372 -15.42 -16.02 -7.21
CA VAL A 372 -14.95 -16.89 -6.13
C VAL A 372 -13.56 -16.49 -5.66
N ALA A 373 -12.64 -16.30 -6.61
CA ALA A 373 -11.26 -15.93 -6.35
C ALA A 373 -10.62 -15.37 -7.64
N TYR A 374 -9.54 -14.61 -7.44
CA TYR A 374 -8.62 -14.23 -8.49
C TYR A 374 -7.19 -14.70 -8.14
N ILE A 375 -6.56 -15.45 -9.04
CA ILE A 375 -5.15 -15.86 -8.91
C ILE A 375 -4.31 -15.08 -9.93
N ASN A 376 -3.52 -14.15 -9.42
CA ASN A 376 -2.60 -13.32 -10.20
C ASN A 376 -1.20 -13.95 -10.27
N MET A 377 -0.60 -13.91 -11.45
CA MET A 377 0.76 -14.37 -11.72
C MET A 377 1.57 -13.22 -12.28
N ASP A 378 2.65 -12.90 -11.58
CA ASP A 378 3.55 -11.80 -11.91
C ASP A 378 4.97 -12.24 -11.61
N MET A 379 5.84 -12.21 -12.62
CA MET A 379 7.23 -12.64 -12.46
C MET A 379 7.36 -14.08 -11.94
N VAL A 380 6.80 -15.04 -12.70
CA VAL A 380 6.73 -16.47 -12.32
C VAL A 380 7.70 -17.38 -13.08
N GLY A 381 8.57 -16.79 -13.90
CA GLY A 381 9.52 -17.49 -14.74
C GLY A 381 10.93 -17.64 -14.16
N HIS A 382 11.26 -17.09 -12.99
CA HIS A 382 12.63 -17.09 -12.46
C HIS A 382 12.71 -17.59 -11.00
N GLY A 383 13.92 -17.62 -10.42
CA GLY A 383 14.10 -17.98 -9.02
C GLY A 383 14.48 -19.44 -8.75
N ARG A 384 14.23 -19.93 -7.53
CA ARG A 384 14.61 -21.29 -7.11
C ARG A 384 13.51 -21.97 -6.28
N ARG A 385 13.17 -23.20 -6.69
CA ARG A 385 12.57 -24.30 -5.89
C ARG A 385 11.11 -24.14 -5.45
N THR A 386 10.66 -22.95 -5.04
CA THR A 386 9.35 -22.75 -4.39
C THR A 386 8.50 -21.66 -5.03
N ILE A 387 7.18 -21.77 -4.83
CA ILE A 387 6.14 -20.86 -5.33
C ILE A 387 5.46 -20.18 -4.14
N PRO A 388 5.80 -18.92 -3.82
CA PRO A 388 5.05 -18.14 -2.84
C PRO A 388 3.60 -17.93 -3.29
N PHE A 389 2.64 -18.41 -2.50
CA PHE A 389 1.22 -18.19 -2.73
C PHE A 389 0.70 -17.21 -1.68
N GLN A 390 0.68 -15.94 -2.04
CA GLN A 390 0.34 -14.85 -1.13
C GLN A 390 -1.17 -14.55 -1.18
N GLY A 391 -1.77 -14.23 -0.03
CA GLY A 391 -3.18 -13.85 0.06
C GLY A 391 -4.02 -14.78 0.92
N VAL A 392 -3.41 -15.80 1.55
CA VAL A 392 -4.11 -16.78 2.39
C VAL A 392 -4.84 -16.14 3.57
N TYR A 393 -4.39 -14.97 4.03
CA TYR A 393 -5.08 -14.22 5.07
C TYR A 393 -6.39 -13.61 4.59
N TYR A 394 -6.49 -13.25 3.31
CA TYR A 394 -7.69 -12.65 2.72
C TYR A 394 -8.66 -13.70 2.16
N GLY A 395 -8.17 -14.89 1.82
CA GLY A 395 -9.00 -16.04 1.43
C GLY A 395 -8.67 -17.34 2.18
N PRO A 396 -8.80 -17.40 3.51
CA PRO A 396 -8.43 -18.58 4.30
C PRO A 396 -9.25 -19.82 3.95
N GLN A 397 -10.52 -19.65 3.59
CA GLN A 397 -11.41 -20.72 3.15
C GLN A 397 -10.99 -21.33 1.81
N ILE A 398 -10.47 -20.50 0.89
CA ILE A 398 -9.91 -20.95 -0.39
C ILE A 398 -8.64 -21.75 -0.14
N TRP A 399 -7.72 -21.22 0.68
CA TRP A 399 -6.48 -21.92 1.00
C TRP A 399 -6.74 -23.24 1.72
N LYS A 400 -7.70 -23.28 2.66
CA LYS A 400 -8.11 -24.52 3.34
C LYS A 400 -8.54 -25.58 2.33
N LEU A 401 -9.46 -25.24 1.43
CA LEU A 401 -9.92 -26.14 0.38
C LEU A 401 -8.77 -26.63 -0.53
N LEU A 402 -7.91 -25.71 -0.97
CA LEU A 402 -6.76 -26.06 -1.81
C LEU A 402 -5.81 -27.01 -1.07
N LYS A 403 -5.48 -26.72 0.19
CA LYS A 403 -4.60 -27.56 1.00
C LYS A 403 -5.14 -28.97 1.21
N GLU A 404 -6.46 -29.13 1.33
CA GLU A 404 -7.11 -30.43 1.48
C GLU A 404 -7.13 -31.25 0.18
N LYS A 405 -7.14 -30.60 -0.98
CA LYS A 405 -7.39 -31.23 -2.29
C LYS A 405 -6.16 -31.33 -3.20
N LEU A 406 -5.14 -30.49 -2.98
CA LEU A 406 -3.89 -30.54 -3.73
C LEU A 406 -3.06 -31.76 -3.33
N SER A 407 -2.30 -32.30 -4.29
CA SER A 407 -1.41 -33.41 -4.02
C SER A 407 -0.23 -32.97 -3.16
N LYS A 408 0.38 -33.91 -2.44
CA LYS A 408 1.54 -33.64 -1.59
C LYS A 408 2.71 -33.06 -2.40
N GLU A 409 2.93 -33.56 -3.62
CA GLU A 409 4.01 -33.09 -4.48
C GLU A 409 3.87 -31.60 -4.84
N ILE A 410 2.65 -31.10 -5.01
CA ILE A 410 2.41 -29.66 -5.23
C ILE A 410 2.62 -28.88 -3.93
N LEU A 411 2.07 -29.39 -2.82
CA LEU A 411 2.18 -28.75 -1.52
C LEU A 411 3.63 -28.65 -1.02
N ASP A 412 4.52 -29.54 -1.44
CA ASP A 412 5.94 -29.54 -1.06
C ASP A 412 6.70 -28.31 -1.60
N TYR A 413 6.22 -27.66 -2.67
CA TYR A 413 6.85 -26.45 -3.23
C TYR A 413 6.00 -25.19 -3.16
N VAL A 414 4.72 -25.27 -2.80
CA VAL A 414 3.84 -24.10 -2.62
C VAL A 414 3.95 -23.58 -1.19
N ILE A 415 4.40 -22.33 -1.04
CA ILE A 415 4.63 -21.71 0.26
C ILE A 415 3.51 -20.70 0.53
N PRO A 416 2.53 -21.00 1.38
CA PRO A 416 1.46 -20.07 1.71
C PRO A 416 2.03 -18.88 2.49
N GLN A 417 1.59 -17.67 2.13
CA GLN A 417 1.98 -16.43 2.79
C GLN A 417 0.76 -15.55 3.04
N ARG A 418 0.78 -14.80 4.14
CA ARG A 418 -0.28 -13.86 4.56
C ARG A 418 -0.78 -13.03 3.38
N GLY A 419 0.15 -12.39 2.67
CA GLY A 419 -0.11 -11.54 1.50
C GLY A 419 -1.00 -10.34 1.83
N GLY A 420 -1.62 -9.77 0.80
CA GLY A 420 -2.53 -8.63 0.89
C GLY A 420 -2.49 -7.80 -0.38
N PRO A 421 -3.03 -6.57 -0.35
CA PRO A 421 -2.81 -5.57 -1.39
C PRO A 421 -1.33 -5.46 -1.77
N GLY A 422 -1.06 -4.94 -2.96
CA GLY A 422 0.21 -5.04 -3.66
C GLY A 422 0.21 -4.18 -4.91
N GLY A 423 1.35 -4.10 -5.55
CA GLY A 423 1.58 -3.35 -6.79
C GLY A 423 1.52 -4.36 -7.91
N SER A 424 0.39 -5.06 -7.96
CA SER A 424 0.04 -5.98 -9.03
C SER A 424 -1.49 -6.21 -8.98
N ASP A 425 -2.00 -6.86 -10.01
CA ASP A 425 -3.42 -6.83 -10.38
C ASP A 425 -4.38 -7.49 -9.40
N HIS A 426 -3.91 -8.22 -8.38
CA HIS A 426 -4.78 -8.81 -7.35
C HIS A 426 -5.38 -7.77 -6.41
N THR A 427 -4.80 -6.57 -6.35
CA THR A 427 -5.21 -5.51 -5.43
C THR A 427 -6.61 -4.97 -5.72
N PRO A 428 -6.97 -4.55 -6.96
CA PRO A 428 -8.32 -4.09 -7.25
C PRO A 428 -9.41 -5.13 -6.93
N PHE A 429 -9.12 -6.42 -7.08
CA PHE A 429 -10.04 -7.50 -6.69
C PHE A 429 -10.26 -7.56 -5.18
N LEU A 430 -9.18 -7.48 -4.40
CA LEU A 430 -9.26 -7.41 -2.94
C LEU A 430 -10.08 -6.21 -2.47
N GLU A 431 -9.92 -5.03 -3.08
CA GLU A 431 -10.68 -3.81 -2.77
C GLU A 431 -12.20 -3.94 -3.00
N LYS A 432 -12.61 -4.86 -3.89
CA LYS A 432 -14.01 -5.24 -4.17
C LYS A 432 -14.47 -6.44 -3.34
N GLY A 433 -13.64 -6.93 -2.42
CA GLY A 433 -13.92 -8.05 -1.53
C GLY A 433 -13.80 -9.43 -2.18
N VAL A 434 -13.22 -9.52 -3.38
CA VAL A 434 -12.89 -10.81 -4.01
C VAL A 434 -11.57 -11.31 -3.42
N PRO A 435 -11.48 -12.56 -2.91
CA PRO A 435 -10.20 -13.14 -2.51
C PRO A 435 -9.19 -13.13 -3.68
N GLY A 436 -8.19 -12.25 -3.58
CA GLY A 436 -7.10 -12.12 -4.54
C GLY A 436 -5.83 -12.78 -4.02
N PHE A 437 -5.19 -13.57 -4.87
CA PHE A 437 -3.94 -14.26 -4.59
C PHE A 437 -2.84 -13.78 -5.53
N PHE A 438 -1.63 -13.65 -5.00
CA PHE A 438 -0.48 -13.19 -5.75
C PHE A 438 0.61 -14.25 -5.75
N ILE A 439 1.06 -14.62 -6.94
CA ILE A 439 2.18 -15.51 -7.15
C ILE A 439 3.30 -14.70 -7.79
N ILE A 440 4.40 -14.57 -7.06
CA ILE A 440 5.65 -14.01 -7.54
C ILE A 440 6.81 -14.88 -7.10
N THR A 441 7.65 -15.25 -8.05
CA THR A 441 8.83 -16.08 -7.78
C THR A 441 10.04 -15.20 -7.46
N ARG A 442 10.90 -15.65 -6.54
CA ARG A 442 12.04 -14.85 -6.06
C ARG A 442 13.33 -15.23 -6.78
N GLY A 443 14.01 -14.27 -7.41
CA GLY A 443 15.36 -14.44 -7.94
C GLY A 443 16.00 -13.11 -8.35
N ALA A 444 17.21 -13.17 -8.91
CA ALA A 444 18.04 -12.00 -9.19
C ALA A 444 17.94 -11.57 -10.66
N ILE A 445 16.76 -11.07 -11.05
CA ILE A 445 16.61 -10.26 -12.27
C ILE A 445 16.58 -8.81 -11.82
N LYS A 446 17.34 -7.94 -12.51
CA LYS A 446 17.27 -6.52 -12.23
C LYS A 446 15.92 -6.00 -12.75
N TYR A 447 15.03 -5.73 -11.81
CA TYR A 447 13.68 -5.22 -12.05
C TYR A 447 13.69 -3.97 -12.93
N HIS A 448 12.80 -3.91 -13.92
CA HIS A 448 12.60 -2.77 -14.82
C HIS A 448 13.86 -2.34 -15.59
N GLN A 449 14.57 -3.32 -16.17
CA GLN A 449 15.75 -3.09 -17.00
C GLN A 449 15.65 -3.90 -18.30
N SER A 450 16.38 -3.45 -19.32
CA SER A 450 16.35 -4.04 -20.67
C SER A 450 16.80 -5.50 -20.72
N ARG A 451 17.53 -5.97 -19.70
CA ARG A 451 18.03 -7.35 -19.61
C ARG A 451 16.99 -8.37 -19.16
N ASP A 452 15.74 -7.99 -18.89
CA ASP A 452 14.69 -8.97 -18.62
C ASP A 452 14.26 -9.71 -19.90
N ASP A 453 15.11 -10.65 -20.35
CA ASP A 453 14.94 -11.40 -21.59
C ASP A 453 14.66 -12.90 -21.36
N SER A 454 14.18 -13.55 -22.42
CA SER A 454 13.66 -14.92 -22.40
C SER A 454 14.68 -16.00 -21.99
N ASP A 455 15.97 -15.73 -22.06
CA ASP A 455 17.04 -16.65 -21.66
C ASP A 455 17.23 -16.72 -20.14
N LEU A 456 16.74 -15.73 -19.38
CA LEU A 456 16.74 -15.75 -17.91
C LEU A 456 15.64 -16.65 -17.34
N ILE A 457 14.67 -17.04 -18.17
CA ILE A 457 13.52 -17.83 -17.76
C ILE A 457 13.94 -19.27 -17.48
N LYS A 458 13.45 -19.79 -16.36
CA LYS A 458 13.68 -21.15 -15.90
C LYS A 458 12.44 -21.99 -16.18
N PRO A 459 12.51 -22.95 -17.13
CA PRO A 459 11.39 -23.83 -17.45
C PRO A 459 10.79 -24.54 -16.23
N GLU A 460 11.64 -24.96 -15.27
CA GLU A 460 11.18 -25.60 -14.03
C GLU A 460 10.17 -24.72 -13.25
N MET A 461 10.43 -23.41 -13.19
CA MET A 461 9.59 -22.47 -12.44
C MET A 461 8.25 -22.26 -13.14
N LEU A 462 8.27 -22.09 -14.46
CA LEU A 462 7.04 -22.03 -15.27
C LEU A 462 6.20 -23.30 -15.09
N LYS A 463 6.84 -24.47 -15.13
CA LYS A 463 6.15 -25.75 -14.97
C LYS A 463 5.51 -25.87 -13.59
N LYS A 464 6.24 -25.57 -12.52
CA LYS A 464 5.70 -25.63 -11.14
C LYS A 464 4.55 -24.65 -10.93
N THR A 465 4.68 -23.42 -11.42
CA THR A 465 3.60 -22.43 -11.36
C THR A 465 2.38 -22.92 -12.15
N GLY A 466 2.58 -23.37 -13.39
CA GLY A 466 1.52 -23.88 -14.26
C GLY A 466 0.79 -25.09 -13.68
N ASP A 467 1.54 -26.09 -13.18
CA ASP A 467 0.97 -27.28 -12.54
C ASP A 467 0.12 -26.91 -11.32
N PHE A 468 0.63 -26.04 -10.43
CA PHE A 468 -0.09 -25.58 -9.25
C PHE A 468 -1.35 -24.80 -9.61
N VAL A 469 -1.24 -23.78 -10.46
CA VAL A 469 -2.39 -22.92 -10.81
C VAL A 469 -3.44 -23.71 -11.56
N HIS A 470 -3.06 -24.58 -12.50
CA HIS A 470 -3.99 -25.45 -13.21
C HIS A 470 -4.73 -26.40 -12.24
N ALA A 471 -4.03 -26.99 -11.26
CA ALA A 471 -4.65 -27.83 -10.26
C ALA A 471 -5.61 -27.03 -9.36
N ALA A 472 -5.19 -25.86 -8.89
CA ALA A 472 -5.99 -24.97 -8.05
C ALA A 472 -7.28 -24.52 -8.76
N VAL A 473 -7.19 -24.09 -10.02
CA VAL A 473 -8.34 -23.71 -10.83
C VAL A 473 -9.32 -24.87 -10.99
N LYS A 474 -8.82 -26.07 -11.29
CA LYS A 474 -9.69 -27.25 -11.43
C LYS A 474 -10.44 -27.58 -10.14
N ILE A 475 -9.78 -27.47 -9.00
CA ILE A 475 -10.38 -27.68 -7.67
C ILE A 475 -11.48 -26.64 -7.45
N LEU A 476 -11.14 -25.35 -7.55
CA LEU A 476 -12.09 -24.26 -7.33
C LEU A 476 -13.27 -24.32 -8.30
N ALA A 477 -13.03 -24.74 -9.54
CA ALA A 477 -14.06 -24.78 -10.56
C ALA A 477 -15.04 -25.96 -10.42
N SER A 478 -14.76 -26.90 -9.52
CA SER A 478 -15.51 -28.16 -9.41
C SER A 478 -16.05 -28.47 -8.01
N GLU A 479 -15.33 -28.05 -6.97
CA GLU A 479 -15.64 -28.34 -5.56
C GLU A 479 -16.64 -27.34 -4.97
N SER A 480 -17.41 -27.77 -3.97
CA SER A 480 -18.25 -26.87 -3.18
C SER A 480 -17.42 -26.13 -2.12
N GLY A 481 -17.85 -24.93 -1.73
CA GLY A 481 -17.22 -24.18 -0.64
C GLY A 481 -18.01 -22.93 -0.29
N ASP A 482 -17.74 -22.36 0.89
CA ASP A 482 -18.26 -21.07 1.31
C ASP A 482 -17.45 -19.94 0.64
N PHE A 483 -17.71 -19.72 -0.64
CA PHE A 483 -16.94 -18.76 -1.46
C PHE A 483 -17.45 -17.32 -1.36
N PHE A 484 -18.65 -17.12 -0.79
CA PHE A 484 -19.30 -15.81 -0.71
C PHE A 484 -19.72 -15.50 0.73
N PRO A 485 -18.77 -15.45 1.69
CA PRO A 485 -19.11 -15.09 3.05
C PRO A 485 -19.73 -13.68 3.08
N PRO A 486 -20.69 -13.43 3.97
CA PRO A 486 -21.32 -12.12 4.10
C PRO A 486 -20.26 -11.06 4.45
N LEU A 487 -20.48 -9.84 3.98
CA LEU A 487 -19.61 -8.69 4.28
C LEU A 487 -18.13 -8.91 3.88
N ARG A 488 -17.87 -9.65 2.80
CA ARG A 488 -16.49 -9.94 2.34
C ARG A 488 -15.70 -8.68 1.98
N ARG A 489 -16.36 -7.62 1.50
CA ARG A 489 -15.71 -6.35 1.16
C ARG A 489 -15.34 -5.58 2.43
N GLU A 490 -16.26 -5.48 3.37
CA GLU A 490 -16.03 -4.89 4.69
C GLU A 490 -14.94 -5.66 5.44
N THR A 491 -14.93 -6.99 5.33
CA THR A 491 -13.88 -7.84 5.89
C THR A 491 -12.52 -7.56 5.28
N TYR A 492 -12.45 -7.26 3.97
CA TYR A 492 -11.21 -6.77 3.37
C TYR A 492 -10.76 -5.46 4.03
N TYR A 493 -11.64 -4.47 4.16
CA TYR A 493 -11.28 -3.20 4.79
C TYR A 493 -10.87 -3.40 6.24
N LEU A 494 -11.56 -4.24 7.02
CA LEU A 494 -11.16 -4.61 8.38
C LEU A 494 -9.72 -5.11 8.44
N LYS A 495 -9.35 -6.04 7.54
CA LYS A 495 -8.01 -6.65 7.47
C LYS A 495 -6.94 -5.73 6.90
N TYR A 496 -7.33 -4.74 6.11
CA TYR A 496 -6.42 -3.82 5.45
C TYR A 496 -5.97 -2.67 6.36
N GLN A 497 -6.78 -2.29 7.34
CA GLN A 497 -6.43 -1.25 8.30
C GLN A 497 -5.48 -1.80 9.37
N THR A 498 -4.64 -0.92 9.92
CA THR A 498 -3.98 -1.19 11.20
C THR A 498 -4.98 -0.95 12.31
N LEU A 499 -5.49 -2.01 12.92
CA LEU A 499 -6.53 -1.94 13.96
C LEU A 499 -5.94 -1.91 15.36
N ILE A 500 -6.41 -0.95 16.16
CA ILE A 500 -6.13 -0.85 17.59
C ILE A 500 -7.35 -1.39 18.35
N ASN A 501 -7.15 -2.36 19.24
CA ASN A 501 -8.18 -2.75 20.22
C ASN A 501 -8.03 -1.86 21.46
N PHE A 502 -9.03 -1.02 21.72
CA PHE A 502 -9.06 -0.09 22.85
C PHE A 502 -9.68 -0.69 24.13
N GLU A 503 -10.18 -1.92 24.07
CA GLU A 503 -10.64 -2.64 25.26
C GLU A 503 -9.42 -2.98 26.14
N LEU A 504 -9.32 -2.28 27.29
CA LEU A 504 -8.17 -2.28 28.19
C LEU A 504 -8.17 -3.48 29.16
N SER A 505 -7.97 -4.69 28.63
CA SER A 505 -7.84 -5.91 29.46
C SER A 505 -6.51 -5.94 30.22
N LEU A 506 -6.43 -6.79 31.25
CA LEU A 506 -5.19 -6.97 32.00
C LEU A 506 -4.10 -7.58 31.11
N LEU A 507 -2.88 -7.07 31.24
CA LEU A 507 -1.74 -7.51 30.43
C LEU A 507 -1.51 -9.03 30.51
N SER A 508 -1.65 -9.62 31.70
CA SER A 508 -1.53 -11.07 31.92
C SER A 508 -2.58 -11.86 31.15
N GLU A 509 -3.85 -11.42 31.20
CA GLU A 509 -4.97 -12.10 30.52
C GLU A 509 -4.82 -12.06 29.00
N VAL A 510 -4.37 -10.93 28.45
CA VAL A 510 -4.09 -10.81 27.01
C VAL A 510 -3.03 -11.82 26.58
N VAL A 511 -1.95 -11.95 27.36
CA VAL A 511 -0.88 -12.90 27.06
C VAL A 511 -1.40 -14.33 27.14
N GLU A 512 -2.11 -14.67 28.20
CA GLU A 512 -2.66 -16.00 28.41
C GLU A 512 -3.57 -16.45 27.26
N HIS A 513 -4.53 -15.59 26.89
CA HIS A 513 -5.56 -15.93 25.90
C HIS A 513 -5.08 -15.82 24.45
N HIS A 514 -4.01 -15.07 24.16
CA HIS A 514 -3.62 -14.72 22.79
C HIS A 514 -2.15 -15.01 22.42
N LYS A 515 -1.36 -15.65 23.28
CA LYS A 515 0.06 -16.01 23.00
C LYS A 515 0.30 -16.78 21.70
N ASP A 516 -0.68 -17.54 21.23
CA ASP A 516 -0.61 -18.36 20.01
C ASP A 516 -1.43 -17.78 18.85
N ALA A 517 -2.00 -16.59 19.00
CA ALA A 517 -2.76 -15.93 17.95
C ALA A 517 -1.93 -15.77 16.68
N LYS A 518 -2.48 -16.15 15.53
CA LYS A 518 -1.83 -15.93 14.23
C LYS A 518 -2.81 -15.28 13.29
N ASP A 519 -2.28 -14.34 12.52
CA ASP A 519 -3.05 -13.62 11.53
C ASP A 519 -4.33 -13.02 12.12
N SER A 520 -4.25 -12.47 13.33
CA SER A 520 -5.36 -11.72 13.94
C SER A 520 -5.71 -10.50 13.08
N HIS A 521 -6.95 -10.02 13.20
CA HIS A 521 -7.31 -8.68 12.72
C HIS A 521 -6.98 -7.60 13.75
N VAL A 522 -6.62 -7.94 14.99
CA VAL A 522 -6.08 -6.99 15.96
C VAL A 522 -4.58 -6.85 15.74
N ASP A 523 -4.13 -5.68 15.27
CA ASP A 523 -2.71 -5.41 15.03
C ASP A 523 -2.02 -4.85 16.27
N LEU A 524 -2.71 -3.99 17.01
CA LEU A 524 -2.24 -3.38 18.25
C LEU A 524 -3.26 -3.57 19.38
N GLN A 525 -2.88 -4.27 20.43
CA GLN A 525 -3.67 -4.42 21.65
C GLN A 525 -3.16 -3.45 22.71
N LEU A 526 -4.03 -2.56 23.18
CA LEU A 526 -3.77 -1.80 24.40
C LEU A 526 -4.05 -2.70 25.61
N ALA A 527 -3.09 -2.82 26.53
CA ALA A 527 -3.25 -3.63 27.72
C ALA A 527 -2.77 -2.85 28.94
N VAL A 528 -3.38 -3.10 30.10
CA VAL A 528 -3.08 -2.34 31.31
C VAL A 528 -2.57 -3.24 32.42
N MET A 529 -1.73 -2.66 33.28
CA MET A 529 -1.47 -3.20 34.61
C MET A 529 -2.41 -2.52 35.59
N LYS A 530 -3.09 -3.32 36.42
CA LYS A 530 -3.93 -2.83 37.52
C LYS A 530 -3.05 -2.60 38.74
N GLU A 531 -3.22 -1.46 39.38
CA GLU A 531 -2.63 -1.15 40.67
C GLU A 531 -3.25 -2.06 41.74
N GLU A 532 -2.39 -2.73 42.53
CA GLU A 532 -2.84 -3.65 43.58
C GLU A 532 -3.50 -2.90 44.73
N GLU A 533 -4.68 -3.36 45.15
CA GLU A 533 -5.40 -2.75 46.26
C GLU A 533 -4.64 -2.98 47.58
N GLY A 534 -4.43 -1.90 48.34
CA GLY A 534 -3.68 -1.94 49.60
C GLY A 534 -2.17 -1.71 49.48
N LEU A 535 -1.60 -1.68 48.27
CA LEU A 535 -0.22 -1.24 48.06
C LEU A 535 -0.14 0.26 47.77
N SER A 536 0.92 0.91 48.26
CA SER A 536 1.22 2.33 47.99
C SER A 536 2.73 2.57 48.00
N GLY A 537 3.16 3.76 47.54
CA GLY A 537 4.56 4.14 47.50
C GLY A 537 5.44 3.10 46.78
N ASP A 538 6.58 2.75 47.38
CA ASP A 538 7.55 1.81 46.80
C ASP A 538 7.01 0.40 46.60
N GLY A 539 6.13 -0.09 47.48
CA GLY A 539 5.53 -1.42 47.34
C GLY A 539 4.70 -1.54 46.06
N LEU A 540 3.88 -0.53 45.77
CA LEU A 540 3.09 -0.48 44.53
C LEU A 540 3.98 -0.39 43.28
N ARG A 541 5.06 0.39 43.35
CA ARG A 541 5.99 0.56 42.23
C ARG A 541 6.73 -0.74 41.91
N ILE A 542 7.19 -1.48 42.93
CA ILE A 542 7.84 -2.78 42.77
C ILE A 542 6.87 -3.78 42.14
N ASP A 543 5.65 -3.88 42.66
CA ASP A 543 4.61 -4.77 42.12
C ASP A 543 4.35 -4.51 40.62
N ILE A 544 4.19 -3.25 40.22
CA ILE A 544 4.00 -2.88 38.82
C ILE A 544 5.21 -3.28 37.96
N LEU A 545 6.44 -3.07 38.44
CA LEU A 545 7.64 -3.44 37.71
C LEU A 545 7.80 -4.95 37.56
N GLU A 546 7.48 -5.72 38.60
CA GLU A 546 7.51 -7.18 38.57
C GLU A 546 6.47 -7.73 37.59
N LYS A 547 5.21 -7.25 37.68
CA LYS A 547 4.14 -7.58 36.73
C LYS A 547 4.56 -7.27 35.29
N PHE A 548 5.18 -6.11 35.07
CA PHE A 548 5.66 -5.69 33.76
C PHE A 548 6.75 -6.62 33.21
N LEU A 549 7.81 -6.88 34.00
CA LEU A 549 8.94 -7.71 33.59
C LEU A 549 8.50 -9.14 33.28
N SER A 550 7.65 -9.70 34.14
CA SER A 550 7.07 -11.04 33.95
C SER A 550 6.29 -11.13 32.63
N ALA A 551 5.37 -10.20 32.39
CA ALA A 551 4.58 -10.19 31.17
C ALA A 551 5.43 -9.95 29.91
N SER A 552 6.44 -9.09 29.98
CA SER A 552 7.38 -8.85 28.87
C SER A 552 8.13 -10.13 28.48
N GLU A 553 8.60 -10.92 29.45
CA GLU A 553 9.25 -12.20 29.16
C GLU A 553 8.29 -13.22 28.54
N GLU A 554 7.04 -13.28 28.99
CA GLU A 554 6.05 -14.16 28.38
C GLU A 554 5.67 -13.73 26.95
N ILE A 555 5.58 -12.42 26.68
CA ILE A 555 5.35 -11.90 25.32
C ILE A 555 6.52 -12.25 24.39
N LYS A 556 7.77 -12.21 24.88
CA LYS A 556 8.94 -12.61 24.07
C LYS A 556 8.91 -14.09 23.69
N LYS A 557 8.36 -14.95 24.57
CA LYS A 557 8.18 -16.39 24.32
C LYS A 557 6.97 -16.68 23.42
N ALA A 558 5.99 -15.80 23.40
CA ALA A 558 4.77 -15.96 22.61
C ALA A 558 5.05 -15.98 21.09
N LYS A 559 4.41 -16.91 20.39
CA LYS A 559 4.52 -17.02 18.93
C LYS A 559 3.72 -15.93 18.22
N GLY A 560 2.55 -15.63 18.76
CA GLY A 560 1.56 -14.73 18.19
C GLY A 560 1.68 -13.27 18.60
N LEU A 561 2.45 -12.99 19.65
CA LEU A 561 2.56 -11.66 20.23
C LEU A 561 3.94 -11.06 20.01
N SER A 562 4.00 -9.74 20.16
CA SER A 562 5.21 -8.92 20.12
C SER A 562 5.01 -7.73 21.04
N TYR A 563 6.10 -7.23 21.63
CA TYR A 563 6.02 -6.04 22.47
C TYR A 563 6.22 -4.77 21.64
N TYR A 564 5.37 -3.76 21.85
CA TYR A 564 5.52 -2.48 21.16
C TYR A 564 6.82 -1.80 21.58
N SER A 565 7.64 -1.45 20.60
CA SER A 565 8.90 -0.71 20.80
C SER A 565 9.05 0.46 19.83
N SER A 566 8.43 0.35 18.65
CA SER A 566 8.37 1.42 17.66
C SER A 566 7.33 1.09 16.59
N SER A 567 6.90 2.11 15.86
CA SER A 567 6.03 1.96 14.68
C SER A 567 6.63 1.08 13.58
N ARG A 568 7.97 1.12 13.42
CA ARG A 568 8.68 0.24 12.48
C ARG A 568 8.56 -1.21 12.90
N ARG A 569 8.70 -1.49 14.21
CA ARG A 569 8.56 -2.84 14.75
C ARG A 569 7.13 -3.35 14.57
N LEU A 570 6.13 -2.54 14.93
CA LEU A 570 4.71 -2.83 14.69
C LEU A 570 4.45 -3.24 13.23
N THR A 571 4.96 -2.46 12.27
CA THR A 571 4.79 -2.77 10.84
C THR A 571 5.41 -4.13 10.46
N GLY A 572 6.55 -4.48 11.05
CA GLY A 572 7.20 -5.78 10.86
C GLY A 572 6.41 -6.94 11.46
N ASP A 573 5.83 -6.74 12.64
CA ASP A 573 5.03 -7.75 13.34
C ASP A 573 3.69 -8.01 12.60
N ILE A 574 3.02 -6.98 12.08
CA ILE A 574 1.83 -7.11 11.22
C ILE A 574 2.13 -7.97 9.99
N ARG A 575 3.29 -7.78 9.35
CA ARG A 575 3.74 -8.61 8.20
C ARG A 575 3.93 -10.08 8.57
N GLN A 576 4.30 -10.35 9.81
CA GLN A 576 4.48 -11.69 10.36
C GLN A 576 3.17 -12.29 10.90
N GLY A 577 2.06 -11.55 10.83
CA GLY A 577 0.76 -11.98 11.36
C GLY A 577 0.71 -12.00 12.89
N LYS A 578 1.57 -11.21 13.54
CA LYS A 578 1.60 -11.05 15.00
C LYS A 578 0.79 -9.84 15.44
N THR A 579 0.20 -9.94 16.63
CA THR A 579 -0.35 -8.78 17.33
C THR A 579 0.71 -8.15 18.20
N THR A 580 0.80 -6.82 18.17
CA THR A 580 1.69 -6.06 19.04
C THR A 580 0.95 -5.61 20.30
N ILE A 581 1.55 -5.80 21.46
CA ILE A 581 1.01 -5.41 22.76
C ILE A 581 1.64 -4.09 23.19
N MET A 582 0.82 -3.12 23.58
CA MET A 582 1.24 -1.86 24.16
C MET A 582 0.77 -1.80 25.61
N ALA A 583 1.72 -1.85 26.55
CA ALA A 583 1.39 -1.77 27.96
C ALA A 583 1.17 -0.32 28.41
N GLY A 584 0.16 -0.14 29.25
CA GLY A 584 -0.11 1.07 30.01
C GLY A 584 -0.43 0.77 31.46
N LEU A 585 -0.75 1.82 32.20
CA LEU A 585 -1.18 1.76 33.60
C LEU A 585 -2.67 2.09 33.70
N LYS A 586 -3.44 1.29 34.44
CA LYS A 586 -4.80 1.68 34.85
C LYS A 586 -4.70 2.43 36.18
N GLY A 587 -4.85 3.75 36.13
CA GLY A 587 -4.58 4.65 37.26
C GLY A 587 -3.26 5.40 37.15
N ILE A 588 -2.91 6.11 38.22
CA ILE A 588 -1.73 6.98 38.31
C ILE A 588 -1.05 6.93 39.68
N ASN A 589 -1.55 6.16 40.64
CA ASN A 589 -1.07 6.18 42.02
C ASN A 589 0.42 5.81 42.11
N ALA A 590 0.93 5.01 41.17
CA ALA A 590 2.34 4.65 41.06
C ALA A 590 3.31 5.85 40.96
N PHE A 591 2.83 7.00 40.49
CA PHE A 591 3.61 8.23 40.34
C PHE A 591 2.91 9.48 40.89
N ARG A 592 1.83 9.29 41.65
CA ARG A 592 0.98 10.36 42.18
C ARG A 592 1.69 11.18 43.25
N ASP A 593 2.37 10.50 44.17
CA ASP A 593 3.16 11.08 45.26
C ASP A 593 4.57 11.51 44.82
N ASP A 594 5.21 10.76 43.91
CA ASP A 594 6.48 11.12 43.29
C ASP A 594 6.43 11.08 41.75
N PRO A 595 6.24 12.25 41.11
CA PRO A 595 6.20 12.44 39.66
C PRO A 595 7.37 11.84 38.86
N ARG A 596 8.55 11.65 39.48
CA ARG A 596 9.72 11.10 38.77
C ARG A 596 9.48 9.67 38.31
N TRP A 597 8.60 8.93 38.98
CA TRP A 597 8.26 7.56 38.61
C TRP A 597 7.56 7.45 37.26
N ALA A 598 6.86 8.48 36.80
CA ALA A 598 6.31 8.48 35.45
C ALA A 598 7.42 8.31 34.39
N GLN A 599 8.59 8.94 34.58
CA GLN A 599 9.74 8.76 33.68
C GLN A 599 10.36 7.37 33.80
N VAL A 600 10.43 6.81 35.00
CA VAL A 600 10.95 5.45 35.22
C VAL A 600 10.07 4.44 34.48
N LEU A 601 8.76 4.49 34.68
CA LEU A 601 7.79 3.61 34.04
C LEU A 601 7.85 3.70 32.51
N VAL A 602 7.96 4.91 31.95
CA VAL A 602 8.12 5.10 30.50
C VAL A 602 9.41 4.47 29.98
N LYS A 603 10.52 4.56 30.72
CA LYS A 603 11.79 3.92 30.35
C LYS A 603 11.72 2.39 30.40
N GLN A 604 10.88 1.83 31.28
CA GLN A 604 10.66 0.38 31.31
C GLN A 604 9.77 -0.10 30.17
N GLY A 605 8.98 0.80 29.58
CA GLY A 605 8.20 0.51 28.37
C GLY A 605 6.70 0.74 28.53
N LEU A 606 6.24 1.47 29.55
CA LEU A 606 4.85 1.90 29.61
C LEU A 606 4.62 3.08 28.65
N TYR A 607 3.50 3.05 27.94
CA TYR A 607 3.20 4.02 26.88
C TYR A 607 2.09 5.00 27.26
N PHE A 608 1.14 4.58 28.09
CA PHE A 608 0.01 5.41 28.49
C PHE A 608 -0.43 5.16 29.93
N ALA A 609 -1.11 6.14 30.53
CA ALA A 609 -1.93 5.96 31.72
C ALA A 609 -3.39 6.19 31.35
N PHE A 610 -4.27 5.33 31.86
CA PHE A 610 -5.70 5.43 31.69
C PHE A 610 -6.36 5.86 33.01
N VAL A 611 -7.07 6.98 32.97
CA VAL A 611 -7.82 7.54 34.09
C VAL A 611 -9.31 7.47 33.76
N GLU A 612 -10.02 6.63 34.51
CA GLU A 612 -11.45 6.38 34.32
C GLU A 612 -12.32 7.41 35.05
N ASP A 613 -11.93 7.79 36.28
CA ASP A 613 -12.52 8.89 37.04
C ASP A 613 -11.44 9.96 37.29
N PRO A 614 -11.49 11.10 36.58
CA PRO A 614 -10.50 12.16 36.70
C PRO A 614 -10.83 13.16 37.80
N SER A 615 -11.86 12.95 38.63
CA SER A 615 -12.34 13.93 39.62
C SER A 615 -11.23 14.47 40.53
N PHE A 616 -10.27 13.63 40.91
CA PHE A 616 -9.13 14.03 41.75
C PHE A 616 -8.18 15.06 41.11
N LEU A 617 -8.22 15.21 39.77
CA LEU A 617 -7.43 16.22 39.07
C LEU A 617 -7.99 17.63 39.28
N PHE A 618 -9.25 17.74 39.72
CA PHE A 618 -9.98 19.01 39.81
C PHE A 618 -10.23 19.40 41.27
N GLY A 619 -10.25 20.71 41.51
CA GLY A 619 -10.74 21.35 42.73
C GLY A 619 -11.89 22.30 42.41
N GLU A 620 -12.31 23.12 43.38
CA GLU A 620 -13.52 23.97 43.24
C GLU A 620 -13.46 25.00 42.10
N GLN A 621 -12.28 25.51 41.74
CA GLN A 621 -12.12 26.57 40.74
C GLN A 621 -11.10 26.24 39.62
N GLY A 622 -10.78 24.96 39.40
CA GLY A 622 -9.83 24.57 38.36
C GLY A 622 -9.13 23.25 38.65
N LEU A 623 -7.93 23.05 38.09
CA LEU A 623 -7.10 21.91 38.47
C LEU A 623 -6.60 22.05 39.91
N SER A 624 -6.67 20.96 40.67
CA SER A 624 -6.07 20.89 42.00
C SER A 624 -4.55 21.02 41.92
N GLU A 625 -3.88 21.39 43.02
CA GLU A 625 -2.40 21.43 43.05
C GLU A 625 -1.79 20.06 42.74
N GLU A 626 -2.49 19.00 43.13
CA GLU A 626 -2.16 17.63 42.76
C GLU A 626 -2.36 17.39 41.26
N GLY A 627 -3.49 17.79 40.69
CA GLY A 627 -3.77 17.70 39.25
C GLY A 627 -2.70 18.39 38.39
N LYS A 628 -2.29 19.61 38.76
CA LYS A 628 -1.20 20.34 38.08
C LYS A 628 0.13 19.57 38.14
N LYS A 629 0.47 18.99 39.30
CA LYS A 629 1.68 18.17 39.46
C LYS A 629 1.65 16.95 38.56
N ILE A 630 0.51 16.27 38.48
CA ILE A 630 0.34 15.07 37.64
C ILE A 630 0.42 15.40 36.15
N ILE A 631 -0.26 16.45 35.70
CA ILE A 631 -0.19 16.89 34.29
C ILE A 631 1.24 17.29 33.93
N LYS A 632 1.95 17.98 34.83
CA LYS A 632 3.37 18.28 34.65
C LYS A 632 4.23 17.01 34.60
N ALA A 633 3.93 15.99 35.43
CA ALA A 633 4.63 14.71 35.43
C ALA A 633 4.49 13.99 34.08
N VAL A 634 3.26 13.87 33.60
CA VAL A 634 2.92 13.26 32.29
C VAL A 634 3.62 14.01 31.15
N ASN A 635 3.54 15.34 31.14
CA ASN A 635 4.17 16.19 30.13
C ASN A 635 5.69 16.00 30.05
N ASN A 636 6.33 15.71 31.18
CA ASN A 636 7.78 15.54 31.31
C ASN A 636 8.24 14.07 31.22
N SER A 637 7.33 13.11 31.21
CA SER A 637 7.67 11.68 31.20
C SER A 637 7.63 11.05 29.81
N GLY A 638 6.76 11.55 28.93
CA GLY A 638 6.48 10.93 27.65
C GLY A 638 5.30 9.95 27.68
N LEU A 639 4.61 9.83 28.82
CA LEU A 639 3.39 9.04 28.94
C LEU A 639 2.24 9.74 28.22
N LEU A 640 1.44 9.00 27.44
CA LEU A 640 0.17 9.51 26.93
C LEU A 640 -0.91 9.36 28.01
N LEU A 641 -1.60 10.44 28.37
CA LEU A 641 -2.73 10.35 29.30
C LEU A 641 -4.03 10.16 28.51
N LEU A 642 -4.69 9.01 28.75
CA LEU A 642 -6.02 8.68 28.26
C LEU A 642 -7.03 8.98 29.38
N VAL A 643 -7.97 9.89 29.14
CA VAL A 643 -8.95 10.32 30.14
C VAL A 643 -10.36 10.01 29.65
N LYS A 644 -11.14 9.28 30.45
CA LYS A 644 -12.57 9.02 30.19
C LYS A 644 -13.43 9.91 31.09
N GLY A 645 -14.63 10.25 30.61
CA GLY A 645 -15.69 10.82 31.46
C GLY A 645 -15.45 12.25 31.94
N VAL A 646 -14.69 13.06 31.21
CA VAL A 646 -14.59 14.50 31.49
C VAL A 646 -15.72 15.27 30.83
N ASP A 647 -16.30 16.23 31.55
CA ASP A 647 -17.19 17.20 30.94
C ASP A 647 -16.42 18.26 30.11
N GLY A 648 -17.15 19.10 29.38
CA GLY A 648 -16.54 20.13 28.52
C GLY A 648 -15.69 21.15 29.27
N SER A 649 -16.04 21.48 30.51
CA SER A 649 -15.28 22.43 31.34
C SER A 649 -13.96 21.81 31.84
N GLN A 650 -14.02 20.56 32.28
CA GLN A 650 -12.88 19.75 32.70
C GLN A 650 -11.91 19.50 31.54
N ALA A 651 -12.42 19.16 30.37
CA ALA A 651 -11.61 18.98 29.15
C ALA A 651 -10.85 20.28 28.78
N LYS A 652 -11.52 21.45 28.85
CA LYS A 652 -10.90 22.76 28.60
C LYS A 652 -9.75 23.03 29.56
N LEU A 653 -9.93 22.76 30.86
CA LEU A 653 -8.89 22.96 31.88
C LEU A 653 -7.66 22.09 31.60
N LEU A 654 -7.86 20.80 31.32
CA LEU A 654 -6.77 19.88 31.01
C LEU A 654 -6.02 20.26 29.73
N LEU A 655 -6.74 20.64 28.68
CA LEU A 655 -6.15 21.09 27.41
C LEU A 655 -5.35 22.38 27.57
N LYS A 656 -5.80 23.32 28.41
CA LYS A 656 -5.11 24.59 28.65
C LYS A 656 -3.83 24.40 29.48
N GLU A 657 -3.86 23.52 30.47
CA GLU A 657 -2.69 23.25 31.34
C GLU A 657 -1.64 22.37 30.66
N SER A 658 -2.06 21.42 29.83
CA SER A 658 -1.15 20.43 29.26
C SER A 658 -0.27 21.00 28.14
N LYS A 659 1.05 20.73 28.21
CA LYS A 659 2.02 21.07 27.16
C LYS A 659 2.18 19.98 26.11
N LYS A 660 1.70 18.76 26.40
CA LYS A 660 1.69 17.60 25.49
C LYS A 660 0.25 17.23 25.13
N PRO A 661 0.04 16.54 24.01
CA PRO A 661 -1.29 16.10 23.63
C PRO A 661 -1.85 15.11 24.65
N LEU A 662 -3.16 15.21 24.85
CA LEU A 662 -3.98 14.30 25.64
C LEU A 662 -4.92 13.52 24.71
N ALA A 663 -5.49 12.44 25.20
CA ALA A 663 -6.55 11.73 24.50
C ALA A 663 -7.78 11.57 25.40
N PHE A 664 -8.90 12.10 24.95
CA PHE A 664 -10.18 12.09 25.66
C PHE A 664 -11.09 11.02 25.07
N LEU A 665 -11.74 10.21 25.91
CA LEU A 665 -12.60 9.12 25.49
C LEU A 665 -14.04 9.37 25.98
N ASP A 666 -14.98 9.53 25.06
CA ASP A 666 -16.40 9.72 25.40
C ASP A 666 -17.35 9.18 24.32
N LYS A 667 -18.58 8.84 24.69
CA LYS A 667 -19.66 8.39 23.79
C LYS A 667 -20.33 9.57 23.07
N ASN A 668 -20.21 10.79 23.62
CA ASN A 668 -20.82 12.00 23.07
C ASN A 668 -19.74 12.95 22.57
N LEU A 669 -20.06 13.67 21.48
CA LEU A 669 -19.16 14.69 20.97
C LEU A 669 -19.02 15.83 21.97
N PRO A 670 -17.81 16.38 22.16
CA PRO A 670 -17.63 17.52 23.03
C PRO A 670 -18.16 18.79 22.36
N ASP A 671 -18.28 19.88 23.11
CA ASP A 671 -18.68 21.16 22.53
C ASP A 671 -17.66 21.69 21.50
N LYS A 672 -18.09 22.65 20.68
CA LYS A 672 -17.25 23.22 19.61
C LYS A 672 -15.95 23.86 20.13
N GLU A 673 -15.96 24.44 21.33
CA GLU A 673 -14.78 25.09 21.90
C GLU A 673 -13.74 24.05 22.32
N VAL A 674 -14.16 22.93 22.93
CA VAL A 674 -13.29 21.79 23.23
C VAL A 674 -12.72 21.20 21.95
N MET A 675 -13.55 21.03 20.91
CA MET A 675 -13.12 20.52 19.61
C MET A 675 -11.98 21.36 19.00
N GLU A 676 -12.11 22.69 19.01
CA GLU A 676 -11.04 23.59 18.54
C GLU A 676 -9.78 23.52 19.41
N LEU A 677 -9.94 23.41 20.73
CA LEU A 677 -8.79 23.23 21.63
C LEU A 677 -8.07 21.90 21.41
N ILE A 678 -8.79 20.81 21.10
CA ILE A 678 -8.18 19.52 20.74
C ILE A 678 -7.27 19.69 19.53
N LYS A 679 -7.72 20.44 18.52
CA LYS A 679 -6.93 20.76 17.33
C LYS A 679 -5.73 21.64 17.65
N GLU A 680 -5.93 22.73 18.40
CA GLU A 680 -4.87 23.67 18.78
C GLU A 680 -3.75 22.98 19.59
N LYS A 681 -4.13 22.12 20.54
CA LYS A 681 -3.20 21.37 21.39
C LYS A 681 -2.69 20.09 20.74
N GLU A 682 -3.13 19.83 19.51
CA GLU A 682 -2.82 18.63 18.75
C GLU A 682 -3.13 17.32 19.51
N SER A 683 -4.12 17.36 20.39
CA SER A 683 -4.67 16.24 21.17
C SER A 683 -5.53 15.32 20.29
N ALA A 684 -6.21 14.35 20.88
CA ALA A 684 -7.18 13.51 20.18
C ALA A 684 -8.46 13.30 20.98
N PHE A 685 -9.56 13.11 20.24
CA PHE A 685 -10.84 12.67 20.75
C PHE A 685 -11.10 11.25 20.28
N GLY A 686 -11.35 10.35 21.21
CA GLY A 686 -11.78 8.98 20.97
C GLY A 686 -13.29 8.86 21.13
N LEU A 687 -14.01 8.73 20.01
CA LEU A 687 -15.44 8.50 20.06
C LEU A 687 -15.72 7.03 20.39
N VAL A 688 -16.29 6.81 21.56
CA VAL A 688 -16.54 5.49 22.14
C VAL A 688 -17.84 4.90 21.61
N TRP A 689 -17.80 3.65 21.17
CA TRP A 689 -19.01 2.86 20.88
C TRP A 689 -19.12 1.61 21.75
N SER A 690 -20.35 1.30 22.14
CA SER A 690 -20.74 0.15 22.95
C SER A 690 -21.70 -0.77 22.20
N ASN A 691 -21.95 -1.98 22.73
CA ASN A 691 -22.75 -3.02 22.07
C ASN A 691 -24.17 -2.57 21.68
N ASP A 692 -24.74 -1.61 22.42
CA ASP A 692 -26.07 -1.06 22.28
C ASP A 692 -26.16 0.12 21.28
N VAL A 693 -25.03 0.65 20.81
CA VAL A 693 -25.00 1.80 19.92
C VAL A 693 -25.27 1.37 18.48
N ASP A 694 -26.28 1.98 17.87
CA ASP A 694 -26.56 1.81 16.44
C ASP A 694 -25.36 2.27 15.58
N PRO A 695 -24.85 1.43 14.67
CA PRO A 695 -23.68 1.76 13.84
C PRO A 695 -23.87 2.99 12.94
N VAL A 696 -25.08 3.28 12.47
CA VAL A 696 -25.35 4.46 11.63
C VAL A 696 -25.32 5.72 12.50
N ALA A 697 -25.96 5.70 13.66
CA ALA A 697 -25.90 6.80 14.62
C ALA A 697 -24.45 7.09 15.08
N TYR A 698 -23.67 6.04 15.34
CA TYR A 698 -22.24 6.17 15.65
C TYR A 698 -21.46 6.81 14.50
N PHE A 699 -21.66 6.31 13.27
CA PHE A 699 -20.99 6.85 12.10
C PHE A 699 -21.35 8.32 11.86
N ASN A 700 -22.60 8.72 12.06
CA ASN A 700 -23.02 10.11 11.91
C ASN A 700 -22.25 11.05 12.86
N LYS A 701 -22.01 10.62 14.11
CA LYS A 701 -21.17 11.36 15.06
C LYS A 701 -19.70 11.43 14.60
N LEU A 702 -19.16 10.34 14.05
CA LEU A 702 -17.80 10.36 13.48
C LEU A 702 -17.68 11.36 12.32
N ASP A 703 -18.68 11.38 11.42
CA ASP A 703 -18.69 12.27 10.26
C ASP A 703 -18.91 13.74 10.65
N GLU A 704 -19.71 13.99 11.68
CA GLU A 704 -19.86 15.32 12.29
C GLU A 704 -18.52 15.85 12.83
N PHE A 705 -17.80 15.04 13.62
CA PHE A 705 -16.49 15.45 14.15
C PHE A 705 -15.46 15.66 13.02
N LYS A 706 -15.44 14.77 12.02
CA LYS A 706 -14.59 14.93 10.82
C LYS A 706 -14.83 16.28 10.14
N LYS A 707 -16.10 16.69 9.97
CA LYS A 707 -16.46 17.97 9.33
C LYS A 707 -16.05 19.18 10.19
N ALA A 708 -16.11 19.05 11.51
CA ALA A 708 -15.77 20.13 12.43
C ALA A 708 -14.25 20.32 12.57
N VAL A 709 -13.50 19.23 12.79
CA VAL A 709 -12.09 19.31 13.24
C VAL A 709 -11.12 18.60 12.31
N GLY A 710 -11.56 17.53 11.64
CA GLY A 710 -10.73 16.65 10.83
C GLY A 710 -10.50 15.28 11.48
N THR A 711 -10.22 14.27 10.66
CA THR A 711 -10.01 12.89 11.14
C THR A 711 -8.69 12.72 11.88
N GLU A 712 -7.69 13.58 11.65
CA GLU A 712 -6.36 13.53 12.28
C GLU A 712 -6.37 13.80 13.79
N TYR A 713 -7.52 14.20 14.34
CA TYR A 713 -7.80 14.41 15.76
C TYR A 713 -8.86 13.44 16.31
N LEU A 714 -9.38 12.52 15.49
CA LEU A 714 -10.43 11.57 15.83
C LEU A 714 -9.89 10.15 15.89
N MET A 715 -10.35 9.38 16.88
CA MET A 715 -10.09 7.94 17.03
C MET A 715 -11.42 7.22 17.19
N MET A 716 -11.56 6.07 16.52
CA MET A 716 -12.67 5.15 16.78
C MET A 716 -12.27 4.22 17.93
N VAL A 717 -13.05 4.26 19.02
CA VAL A 717 -12.72 3.57 20.27
C VAL A 717 -13.80 2.56 20.59
N ASN A 718 -13.43 1.28 20.61
CA ASN A 718 -14.34 0.18 20.89
C ASN A 718 -14.39 -0.16 22.39
N GLU A 719 -15.59 -0.24 22.98
CA GLU A 719 -15.77 -0.94 24.26
C GLU A 719 -15.83 -2.47 24.08
N PRO A 720 -16.52 -3.02 23.06
CA PRO A 720 -16.54 -4.45 22.83
C PRO A 720 -15.18 -4.95 22.33
N CYS A 721 -14.66 -6.02 22.93
CA CYS A 721 -13.39 -6.63 22.55
C CYS A 721 -13.35 -7.01 21.05
N LEU A 722 -12.35 -6.50 20.30
CA LEU A 722 -12.20 -6.84 18.89
C LEU A 722 -11.80 -8.29 18.67
N TRP A 723 -11.15 -8.97 19.62
CA TRP A 723 -10.89 -10.41 19.49
C TRP A 723 -12.16 -11.25 19.44
N GLY A 724 -13.24 -10.74 20.06
CA GLY A 724 -14.55 -11.39 20.09
C GLY A 724 -15.39 -11.14 18.83
N LYS A 725 -16.34 -12.05 18.60
CA LYS A 725 -17.29 -11.94 17.47
C LYS A 725 -18.14 -10.66 17.55
N ALA A 726 -18.59 -10.27 18.74
CA ALA A 726 -19.45 -9.09 18.92
C ALA A 726 -18.75 -7.79 18.47
N GLY A 727 -17.52 -7.55 18.95
CA GLY A 727 -16.73 -6.38 18.54
C GLY A 727 -16.39 -6.41 17.05
N LYS A 728 -16.03 -7.57 16.50
CA LYS A 728 -15.81 -7.70 15.05
C LYS A 728 -17.07 -7.38 14.23
N ASP A 729 -18.21 -7.94 14.59
CA ASP A 729 -19.46 -7.76 13.83
C ASP A 729 -19.91 -6.31 13.84
N GLN A 730 -19.81 -5.62 14.97
CA GLN A 730 -20.17 -4.21 15.05
C GLN A 730 -19.17 -3.31 14.29
N MET A 731 -17.87 -3.62 14.34
CA MET A 731 -16.87 -2.92 13.52
C MET A 731 -17.16 -3.07 12.01
N LEU A 732 -17.57 -4.26 11.54
CA LEU A 732 -17.95 -4.49 10.15
C LEU A 732 -19.17 -3.64 9.73
N LYS A 733 -20.14 -3.44 10.63
CA LYS A 733 -21.28 -2.55 10.38
C LYS A 733 -20.84 -1.09 10.28
N VAL A 734 -19.94 -0.62 11.12
CA VAL A 734 -19.37 0.74 11.01
C VAL A 734 -18.57 0.91 9.72
N ILE A 735 -17.76 -0.08 9.34
CA ILE A 735 -17.03 -0.12 8.06
C ILE A 735 -17.98 0.02 6.88
N THR A 736 -19.17 -0.59 6.95
CA THR A 736 -20.19 -0.47 5.89
C THR A 736 -20.56 0.98 5.64
N GLU A 737 -20.79 1.76 6.70
CA GLU A 737 -21.11 3.19 6.59
C GLU A 737 -19.92 4.02 6.10
N ILE A 738 -18.71 3.72 6.56
CA ILE A 738 -17.46 4.35 6.08
C ILE A 738 -17.27 4.15 4.57
N ILE A 739 -17.55 2.95 4.06
CA ILE A 739 -17.48 2.64 2.62
C ILE A 739 -18.54 3.43 1.85
N LYS A 740 -19.79 3.48 2.33
CA LYS A 740 -20.88 4.25 1.71
C LYS A 740 -20.54 5.73 1.63
N ALA A 741 -19.95 6.28 2.68
CA ALA A 741 -19.53 7.68 2.76
C ALA A 741 -18.23 8.00 1.98
N LYS A 742 -17.59 6.99 1.36
CA LYS A 742 -16.37 7.15 0.55
C LYS A 742 -15.23 7.85 1.28
N TYR A 743 -15.03 7.54 2.57
CA TYR A 743 -13.87 8.03 3.30
C TYR A 743 -12.59 7.67 2.55
N ASP A 744 -11.69 8.64 2.38
CA ASP A 744 -10.46 8.40 1.66
C ASP A 744 -9.47 7.56 2.49
N ARG A 745 -8.29 7.29 1.92
CA ARG A 745 -7.26 6.49 2.60
C ARG A 745 -6.78 7.14 3.90
N THR A 746 -6.57 8.45 3.88
CA THR A 746 -6.03 9.22 5.01
C THR A 746 -7.06 9.25 6.14
N ASP A 747 -8.32 9.52 5.80
CA ASP A 747 -9.43 9.53 6.75
C ASP A 747 -9.55 8.22 7.50
N ARG A 748 -9.54 7.10 6.76
CA ARG A 748 -9.57 5.76 7.36
C ARG A 748 -8.37 5.56 8.27
N SER A 749 -7.16 5.75 7.74
CA SER A 749 -5.91 5.56 8.50
C SER A 749 -5.90 6.33 9.82
N ASN A 750 -6.41 7.57 9.81
CA ASN A 750 -6.52 8.42 10.98
C ASN A 750 -7.41 7.82 12.06
N ILE A 751 -8.67 7.50 11.74
CA ILE A 751 -9.64 7.03 12.72
C ILE A 751 -9.31 5.64 13.29
N TYR A 752 -8.63 4.77 12.52
CA TYR A 752 -8.27 3.43 12.98
C TYR A 752 -7.02 3.38 13.87
N SER A 753 -5.99 4.19 13.57
CA SER A 753 -4.71 4.09 14.30
C SER A 753 -3.80 5.30 14.22
N SER A 754 -3.77 6.03 13.10
CA SER A 754 -2.76 7.06 12.88
C SER A 754 -2.89 8.23 13.85
N THR A 755 -4.12 8.60 14.23
CA THR A 755 -4.37 9.63 15.25
C THR A 755 -3.79 9.22 16.60
N PHE A 756 -4.07 7.99 17.07
CA PHE A 756 -3.56 7.48 18.34
C PHE A 756 -2.02 7.45 18.37
N LEU A 757 -1.42 6.89 17.32
CA LEU A 757 0.05 6.76 17.26
C LEU A 757 0.74 8.11 17.11
N ARG A 758 0.09 9.09 16.45
CA ARG A 758 0.55 10.48 16.38
C ARG A 758 0.57 11.13 17.76
N VAL A 759 -0.52 11.03 18.53
CA VAL A 759 -0.57 11.65 19.87
C VAL A 759 0.40 10.97 20.82
N LEU A 760 0.55 9.64 20.73
CA LEU A 760 1.55 8.89 21.49
C LEU A 760 2.98 9.36 21.18
N GLY A 761 3.36 9.43 19.89
CA GLY A 761 4.70 9.89 19.50
C GLY A 761 4.99 11.31 20.00
N LYS A 762 4.02 12.21 19.87
CA LYS A 762 4.15 13.60 20.37
C LYS A 762 4.27 13.68 21.89
N ALA A 763 3.50 12.89 22.64
CA ALA A 763 3.64 12.79 24.10
C ALA A 763 5.09 12.42 24.45
N ARG A 764 5.64 11.39 23.78
CA ARG A 764 7.02 10.90 23.96
C ARG A 764 8.12 11.84 23.45
N GLY A 765 7.77 12.89 22.71
CA GLY A 765 8.76 13.75 22.05
C GLY A 765 9.43 13.10 20.84
N GLU A 766 8.88 11.99 20.38
CA GLU A 766 9.23 11.38 19.10
C GLU A 766 8.58 12.26 18.01
N GLY A 767 9.38 12.94 17.18
CA GLY A 767 8.87 13.79 16.10
C GLY A 767 7.90 13.01 15.22
N SER A 768 6.90 13.70 14.62
CA SER A 768 5.71 13.13 13.94
C SER A 768 5.98 11.81 13.20
N SER A 769 5.97 10.71 13.92
CA SER A 769 6.12 9.37 13.39
C SER A 769 4.73 8.98 12.92
N GLN A 770 4.36 9.45 11.73
CA GLN A 770 3.30 8.78 11.01
C GLN A 770 3.74 7.32 10.92
N VAL A 771 3.01 6.44 11.60
CA VAL A 771 3.08 5.02 11.30
C VAL A 771 2.58 4.95 9.87
N VAL A 772 3.53 4.85 8.95
CA VAL A 772 3.20 4.56 7.57
C VAL A 772 2.50 3.20 7.67
N PRO A 773 1.19 3.10 7.37
CA PRO A 773 0.49 1.84 7.43
C PRO A 773 1.29 0.80 6.66
N TYR A 774 1.17 -0.48 7.02
CA TYR A 774 1.71 -1.54 6.17
C TYR A 774 1.17 -1.34 4.76
N MET A 775 2.07 -0.88 3.88
CA MET A 775 1.75 -0.41 2.56
C MET A 775 2.62 -1.18 1.60
N PRO A 776 2.07 -2.27 1.05
CA PRO A 776 2.45 -2.69 -0.26
C PRO A 776 1.96 -1.56 -1.17
N PHE A 777 2.88 -0.62 -1.44
CA PHE A 777 2.74 0.53 -2.36
C PHE A 777 2.07 1.81 -1.81
#